data_AF-A0A1F5B4P5-F1
#
_entry.id   AF-A0A1F5B4P5-F1
#
_cell.length_a   1.000
_cell.length_b   1.000
_cell.length_c   1.000
_cell.angle_alpha   90.00
_cell.angle_beta   90.00
_cell.angle_gamma   90.00
#
_symmetry.space_group_name_H-M   'P 1'
#
loop_
_entity.id
_entity.type
_entity.pdbx_description
1 polymer ?
#
loop_
_entity_poly.entity_id
_entity_poly.type
_entity_poly.pdbx_seq_one_letter_code
_entity_poly.pdbx_strand_id
1 'polypeptide(L)'
;EEEQYNIAQANADVDERGQFTKEMVTARQAGNFKTLPRTQINYIDVSPKQLVSLSAALIPFLEHDDANRALMGSNMQRQAVPLLRPESPLVGTGIEHLVAKGSGDVIVCRRTGVVEFVDAERILVRVDEARSTKDYEVGTDLYLLTKFLRTNQNTCLTQRPSVHNGDAVVKGQILADSSCTDGGELSLGRNVLCAFMPWRGYNFEDAIIVSEKLIKNDIFTSIHIVEETIEARDTKLGPEDITRDIPNVPENLLRNLDENGIVRIGAQVRSGDILVGKVAPKGETQLSPEEKLLKAIFGEKALDVKDASLYCSPGVEGTIIDVRIFSRRGTEKASRAKQIEKDEISRMKRNLDDEITILENEKWRKVKVYWKGGELEKDFKSGEVSLKKGTTLTERVLDSLDLDDLAKLKVKDDADRDKEIREMEKKVKRQIEALRAIYKDKADSLKKGDELAPGVIQSIKVFIAMKRKLSVGDKVSGRHGNKGIVAKIVPEEDMPRLPDGSPVEIVLNPLGVPSRMNVGQILETHAGWAAHVLNRWFDTPVFDGVSEGEIKALLREAGLPESGKVPLYDGISGDLFDQEVTVGYIYMMKLYHLVDDKIHARSTGPYSLITQQPLGGKAQFGGQRFGEMEVWALEAYGAAYTLQEMLTVKSDDVEGRAKIYEAIVKGDLEFTPGLPESVNVLIRELQSLCLNVELEKSGKEEALPWGIELPQAKGER
;
A
#
# COMPACT_ATOMS: atom_id res chain seq x y z
N GLU A 1 40.36 -8.99 9.19
CA GLU A 1 40.45 -9.99 10.28
C GLU A 1 40.01 -11.37 9.81
N GLU A 2 38.89 -11.50 9.08
CA GLU A 2 38.40 -12.78 8.52
C GLU A 2 39.42 -13.53 7.64
N GLU A 3 40.23 -12.82 6.85
CA GLU A 3 41.21 -13.42 5.92
C GLU A 3 42.30 -14.29 6.59
N GLN A 4 42.51 -14.13 7.91
CA GLN A 4 43.52 -14.87 8.67
C GLN A 4 43.06 -16.28 9.06
N TYR A 5 41.76 -16.57 8.92
CA TYR A 5 41.16 -17.82 9.38
C TYR A 5 40.59 -18.63 8.22
N ASN A 6 40.64 -19.96 8.35
CA ASN A 6 40.01 -20.87 7.41
C ASN A 6 38.58 -21.15 7.88
N ILE A 7 37.60 -20.81 7.04
CA ILE A 7 36.17 -20.87 7.39
C ILE A 7 35.48 -21.93 6.51
N ALA A 8 34.91 -22.95 7.13
CA ALA A 8 34.12 -23.98 6.47
C ALA A 8 32.71 -23.47 6.12
N GLN A 9 32.12 -24.03 5.05
CA GLN A 9 30.74 -23.75 4.65
C GLN A 9 29.74 -24.30 5.67
N ALA A 10 28.56 -23.66 5.78
CA ALA A 10 27.51 -24.07 6.71
C ALA A 10 26.96 -25.49 6.42
N ASN A 11 26.97 -25.92 5.15
CA ASN A 11 26.46 -27.22 4.72
C ASN A 11 27.48 -28.37 4.91
N ALA A 12 28.55 -28.14 5.66
CA ALA A 12 29.54 -29.19 5.92
C ALA A 12 28.99 -30.21 6.92
N ASP A 13 28.97 -31.49 6.51
CA ASP A 13 28.45 -32.59 7.31
C ASP A 13 29.24 -32.79 8.63
N VAL A 14 28.59 -32.55 9.77
CA VAL A 14 29.13 -32.77 11.12
C VAL A 14 28.45 -33.94 11.81
N ASP A 15 29.17 -34.63 12.69
CA ASP A 15 28.63 -35.68 13.56
C ASP A 15 27.96 -35.11 14.81
N GLU A 16 27.32 -35.95 15.62
CA GLU A 16 26.69 -35.56 16.89
C GLU A 16 27.66 -34.95 17.91
N ARG A 17 28.98 -35.14 17.72
CA ARG A 17 30.04 -34.58 18.57
C ARG A 17 30.59 -33.26 18.01
N GLY A 18 30.02 -32.75 16.92
CA GLY A 18 30.42 -31.51 16.26
C GLY A 18 31.72 -31.63 15.46
N GLN A 19 32.17 -32.84 15.12
CA GLN A 19 33.33 -33.06 14.27
C GLN A 19 32.92 -33.25 12.81
N PHE A 20 33.74 -32.74 11.88
CA PHE A 20 33.55 -32.99 10.46
C PHE A 20 33.66 -34.49 10.14
N THR A 21 32.63 -35.00 9.45
CA THR A 21 32.56 -36.41 9.02
C THR A 21 33.60 -36.72 7.93
N LYS A 22 33.84 -35.75 7.03
CA LYS A 22 34.83 -35.83 5.96
C LYS A 22 36.21 -35.37 6.45
N GLU A 23 37.27 -36.06 6.04
CA GLU A 23 38.65 -35.66 6.38
C GLU A 23 39.07 -34.35 5.69
N MET A 24 38.56 -34.14 4.47
CA MET A 24 38.80 -32.97 3.62
C MET A 24 37.49 -32.19 3.48
N VAL A 25 37.50 -30.91 3.83
CA VAL A 25 36.32 -30.05 3.84
C VAL A 25 36.58 -28.82 2.99
N THR A 26 35.59 -28.40 2.23
CA THR A 26 35.65 -27.15 1.44
C THR A 26 35.55 -25.96 2.38
N ALA A 27 36.55 -25.09 2.34
CA ALA A 27 36.65 -23.89 3.17
C ALA A 27 37.14 -22.69 2.35
N ARG A 28 36.85 -21.49 2.86
CA ARG A 28 37.36 -20.24 2.33
C ARG A 28 38.63 -19.85 3.09
N GLN A 29 39.70 -19.59 2.36
CA GLN A 29 40.99 -19.12 2.88
C GLN A 29 41.38 -17.85 2.12
N ALA A 30 41.45 -16.71 2.82
CA ALA A 30 41.78 -15.40 2.24
C ALA A 30 41.00 -15.12 0.94
N GLY A 31 39.68 -15.35 0.96
CA GLY A 31 38.78 -15.12 -0.19
C GLY A 31 38.75 -16.23 -1.25
N ASN A 32 39.66 -17.22 -1.20
CA ASN A 32 39.70 -18.32 -2.17
C ASN A 32 39.04 -19.60 -1.62
N PHE A 33 38.33 -20.34 -2.48
CA PHE A 33 37.78 -21.65 -2.13
C PHE A 33 38.85 -22.72 -2.27
N LYS A 34 39.15 -23.42 -1.17
CA LYS A 34 40.12 -24.52 -1.11
C LYS A 34 39.56 -25.70 -0.31
N THR A 35 39.98 -26.91 -0.66
CA THR A 35 39.70 -28.09 0.16
C THR A 35 40.82 -28.27 1.16
N LEU A 36 40.52 -28.15 2.45
CA LEU A 36 41.50 -28.21 3.53
C LEU A 36 41.20 -29.41 4.45
N PRO A 37 42.22 -29.98 5.11
CA PRO A 37 42.00 -30.98 6.15
C PRO A 37 41.18 -30.40 7.30
N ARG A 38 40.31 -31.22 7.92
CA ARG A 38 39.47 -30.80 9.05
C ARG A 38 40.22 -30.20 10.24
N THR A 39 41.51 -30.52 10.40
CA THR A 39 42.38 -29.98 11.45
C THR A 39 42.84 -28.53 11.21
N GLN A 40 42.74 -28.04 9.97
CA GLN A 40 43.16 -26.69 9.59
C GLN A 40 41.99 -25.69 9.59
N ILE A 41 40.78 -26.14 9.87
CA ILE A 41 39.58 -25.30 9.88
C ILE A 41 39.48 -24.61 11.23
N ASN A 42 39.30 -23.30 11.22
CA ASN A 42 39.20 -22.49 12.44
C ASN A 42 37.75 -22.21 12.83
N TYR A 43 36.91 -21.91 11.84
CA TYR A 43 35.51 -21.56 12.04
C TYR A 43 34.63 -22.25 11.01
N ILE A 44 33.32 -22.26 11.28
CA ILE A 44 32.27 -22.68 10.36
C ILE A 44 31.21 -21.58 10.31
N ASP A 45 30.63 -21.38 9.14
CA ASP A 45 29.50 -20.50 8.92
C ASP A 45 28.30 -20.89 9.81
N VAL A 46 27.59 -19.91 10.37
CA VAL A 46 26.53 -20.17 11.38
C VAL A 46 25.27 -20.76 10.76
N SER A 47 24.90 -20.27 9.58
CA SER A 47 23.72 -20.72 8.84
C SER A 47 23.90 -20.44 7.35
N PRO A 48 23.36 -21.27 6.45
CA PRO A 48 23.39 -20.99 5.01
C PRO A 48 22.67 -19.68 4.66
N LYS A 49 21.69 -19.29 5.47
CA LYS A 49 20.92 -18.04 5.35
C LYS A 49 21.76 -16.78 5.56
N GLN A 50 22.93 -16.86 6.20
CA GLN A 50 23.74 -15.68 6.52
C GLN A 50 24.29 -14.97 5.28
N LEU A 51 24.38 -15.68 4.15
CA LEU A 51 24.92 -15.15 2.89
C LEU A 51 23.94 -14.22 2.16
N VAL A 52 22.65 -14.32 2.46
CA VAL A 52 21.58 -13.66 1.71
C VAL A 52 20.90 -12.56 2.53
N SER A 53 20.43 -11.53 1.84
CA SER A 53 19.57 -10.50 2.46
C SER A 53 18.20 -11.08 2.82
N LEU A 54 17.48 -10.45 3.76
CA LEU A 54 16.13 -10.88 4.16
C LEU A 54 15.17 -11.06 2.98
N SER A 55 15.20 -10.16 2.00
CA SER A 55 14.31 -10.23 0.82
C SER A 55 14.64 -11.39 -0.12
N ALA A 56 15.93 -11.75 -0.25
CA ALA A 56 16.33 -12.93 -1.00
C ALA A 56 16.04 -14.22 -0.22
N ALA A 57 16.13 -14.14 1.12
CA ALA A 57 15.89 -15.27 2.00
C ALA A 57 14.40 -15.69 2.08
N LEU A 58 13.47 -14.85 1.62
CA LEU A 58 12.03 -15.16 1.49
C LEU A 58 11.68 -15.92 0.20
N ILE A 59 12.66 -16.14 -0.68
CA ILE A 59 12.46 -16.89 -1.93
C ILE A 59 12.72 -18.37 -1.64
N PRO A 60 11.71 -19.25 -1.76
CA PRO A 60 11.91 -20.69 -1.64
C PRO A 60 12.72 -21.19 -2.82
N PHE A 61 13.44 -22.31 -2.68
CA PHE A 61 14.21 -22.93 -3.79
C PHE A 61 15.18 -21.97 -4.49
N LEU A 62 15.74 -21.00 -3.76
CA LEU A 62 16.63 -19.99 -4.31
C LEU A 62 17.87 -20.61 -4.99
N GLU A 63 18.32 -21.76 -4.49
CA GLU A 63 19.41 -22.56 -5.05
C GLU A 63 19.16 -23.06 -6.48
N HIS A 64 17.91 -23.04 -6.94
CA HIS A 64 17.49 -23.47 -8.27
C HIS A 64 17.19 -22.31 -9.24
N ASP A 65 17.45 -21.07 -8.81
CA ASP A 65 17.25 -19.88 -9.62
C ASP A 65 18.58 -19.23 -10.03
N ASP A 66 18.64 -18.72 -11.27
CA ASP A 66 19.73 -17.83 -11.68
C ASP A 66 19.79 -16.57 -10.80
N ALA A 67 21.01 -16.11 -10.51
CA ALA A 67 21.26 -14.97 -9.63
C ALA A 67 20.56 -13.68 -10.09
N ASN A 68 20.43 -13.45 -11.41
CA ASN A 68 19.71 -12.28 -11.91
C ASN A 68 18.21 -12.38 -11.66
N ARG A 69 17.64 -13.59 -11.70
CA ARG A 69 16.23 -13.84 -11.40
C ARG A 69 15.95 -13.71 -9.91
N ALA A 70 16.82 -14.25 -9.07
CA ALA A 70 16.79 -14.04 -7.62
C ALA A 70 16.81 -12.54 -7.26
N LEU A 71 17.69 -11.76 -7.88
CA LEU A 71 17.76 -10.30 -7.68
C LEU A 71 16.45 -9.62 -8.08
N MET A 72 15.91 -9.97 -9.26
CA MET A 72 14.63 -9.43 -9.71
C MET A 72 13.48 -9.81 -8.79
N GLY A 73 13.41 -11.06 -8.35
CA GLY A 73 12.42 -11.57 -7.40
C GLY A 73 12.43 -10.81 -6.08
N SER A 74 13.61 -10.65 -5.48
CA SER A 74 13.83 -9.86 -4.27
C SER A 74 13.39 -8.39 -4.45
N ASN A 75 13.70 -7.78 -5.59
CA ASN A 75 13.28 -6.42 -5.90
C ASN A 75 11.76 -6.28 -6.10
N MET A 76 11.12 -7.27 -6.72
CA MET A 76 9.68 -7.26 -7.00
C MET A 76 8.85 -7.50 -5.74
N GLN A 77 9.33 -8.31 -4.79
CA GLN A 77 8.67 -8.49 -3.49
C GLN A 77 8.51 -7.15 -2.76
N ARG A 78 9.52 -6.27 -2.80
CA ARG A 78 9.44 -4.91 -2.21
C ARG A 78 8.42 -3.99 -2.88
N GLN A 79 7.95 -4.37 -4.07
CA GLN A 79 7.00 -3.62 -4.88
C GLN A 79 5.57 -4.17 -4.79
N ALA A 80 5.37 -5.25 -4.02
CA ALA A 80 4.07 -5.85 -3.81
C ALA A 80 3.12 -4.89 -3.07
N VAL A 81 1.89 -4.77 -3.55
CA VAL A 81 0.86 -3.95 -2.93
C VAL A 81 0.10 -4.80 -1.91
N PRO A 82 -0.22 -4.26 -0.72
CA PRO A 82 -1.09 -4.94 0.23
C PRO A 82 -2.45 -5.27 -0.40
N LEU A 83 -2.81 -6.55 -0.37
CA LEU A 83 -4.11 -7.03 -0.83
C LEU A 83 -5.18 -6.81 0.24
N LEU A 84 -6.45 -6.75 -0.15
CA LEU A 84 -7.58 -6.66 0.77
C LEU A 84 -7.63 -7.84 1.74
N ARG A 85 -7.28 -9.02 1.24
CA ARG A 85 -7.15 -10.26 2.00
C ARG A 85 -5.84 -10.93 1.58
N PRO A 86 -4.72 -10.67 2.25
CA PRO A 86 -3.49 -11.44 2.03
C PRO A 86 -3.68 -12.90 2.48
N GLU A 87 -2.77 -13.77 2.07
CA GLU A 87 -2.69 -15.18 2.51
C GLU A 87 -1.23 -15.58 2.71
N SER A 88 -0.97 -16.36 3.75
CA SER A 88 0.35 -16.94 4.00
C SER A 88 0.80 -17.83 2.83
N PRO A 89 2.06 -17.75 2.41
CA PRO A 89 2.57 -18.61 1.35
C PRO A 89 2.52 -20.08 1.80
N LEU A 90 1.96 -20.98 0.98
CA LEU A 90 1.95 -22.42 1.28
C LEU A 90 3.36 -23.00 1.34
N VAL A 91 4.28 -22.40 0.59
CA VAL A 91 5.71 -22.74 0.56
C VAL A 91 6.51 -21.52 1.02
N GLY A 92 6.88 -21.48 2.29
CA GLY A 92 7.67 -20.41 2.92
C GLY A 92 9.15 -20.79 3.07
N THR A 93 9.91 -19.98 3.80
CA THR A 93 11.31 -20.28 4.20
C THR A 93 11.52 -20.25 5.73
N GLY A 94 10.44 -20.04 6.49
CA GLY A 94 10.41 -19.84 7.93
C GLY A 94 10.90 -18.46 8.39
N ILE A 95 11.18 -17.54 7.45
CA ILE A 95 11.67 -16.19 7.74
C ILE A 95 10.51 -15.18 7.77
N GLU A 96 9.38 -15.53 7.18
CA GLU A 96 8.15 -14.75 7.08
C GLU A 96 7.69 -14.24 8.45
N HIS A 97 7.66 -15.13 9.46
CA HIS A 97 7.29 -14.76 10.83
C HIS A 97 8.28 -13.77 11.46
N LEU A 98 9.58 -13.98 11.24
CA LEU A 98 10.64 -13.12 11.78
C LEU A 98 10.59 -11.72 11.15
N VAL A 99 10.34 -11.63 9.84
CA VAL A 99 10.21 -10.36 9.12
C VAL A 99 8.93 -9.63 9.55
N ALA A 100 7.80 -10.33 9.64
CA ALA A 100 6.55 -9.75 10.12
C ALA A 100 6.73 -9.14 11.51
N LYS A 101 7.26 -9.90 12.47
CA LYS A 101 7.51 -9.45 13.85
C LYS A 101 8.57 -8.35 13.93
N GLY A 102 9.63 -8.43 13.13
CA GLY A 102 10.73 -7.47 13.11
C GLY A 102 10.38 -6.13 12.45
N SER A 103 9.35 -6.09 11.59
CA SER A 103 8.92 -4.87 10.89
C SER A 103 8.32 -3.80 11.80
N GLY A 104 7.68 -4.21 12.91
CA GLY A 104 6.89 -3.33 13.77
C GLY A 104 5.48 -3.02 13.25
N ASP A 105 5.08 -3.58 12.10
CA ASP A 105 3.74 -3.40 11.54
C ASP A 105 2.68 -4.22 12.28
N VAL A 106 3.06 -5.38 12.83
CA VAL A 106 2.18 -6.24 13.64
C VAL A 106 2.20 -5.79 15.11
N ILE A 107 1.07 -5.97 15.79
CA ILE A 107 0.99 -5.66 17.22
C ILE A 107 1.50 -6.86 18.00
N VAL A 108 2.59 -6.67 18.74
CA VAL A 108 3.21 -7.72 19.56
C VAL A 108 2.87 -7.54 21.04
N CYS A 109 2.50 -8.63 21.69
CA CYS A 109 2.22 -8.70 23.11
C CYS A 109 3.48 -8.36 23.94
N ARG A 110 3.41 -7.32 24.76
CA ARG A 110 4.53 -6.86 25.61
C ARG A 110 4.72 -7.73 26.85
N ARG A 111 3.62 -8.18 27.45
CA ARG A 111 3.58 -8.90 28.72
C ARG A 111 2.58 -10.05 28.63
N THR A 112 2.98 -11.22 29.13
CA THR A 112 2.14 -12.43 29.17
C THR A 112 0.87 -12.18 30.00
N GLY A 113 -0.27 -12.63 29.51
CA GLY A 113 -1.55 -12.37 30.14
C GLY A 113 -2.72 -13.04 29.45
N VAL A 114 -3.93 -12.60 29.76
CA VAL A 114 -5.18 -13.05 29.14
C VAL A 114 -5.84 -11.87 28.46
N VAL A 115 -6.35 -12.08 27.26
CA VAL A 115 -7.12 -11.09 26.52
C VAL A 115 -8.48 -10.91 27.19
N GLU A 116 -8.77 -9.71 27.71
CA GLU A 116 -10.03 -9.41 28.41
C GLU A 116 -11.06 -8.78 27.46
N PHE A 117 -10.58 -8.04 26.45
CA PHE A 117 -11.43 -7.37 25.49
C PHE A 117 -10.72 -7.19 24.15
N VAL A 118 -11.44 -7.48 23.05
CA VAL A 118 -10.98 -7.30 21.67
C VAL A 118 -12.08 -6.61 20.89
N ASP A 119 -11.73 -5.54 20.19
CA ASP A 119 -12.55 -4.99 19.12
C ASP A 119 -11.68 -4.72 17.88
N ALA A 120 -12.27 -4.12 16.85
CA ALA A 120 -11.57 -3.83 15.61
C ALA A 120 -10.54 -2.69 15.72
N GLU A 121 -10.57 -1.88 16.78
CA GLU A 121 -9.76 -0.67 17.00
C GLU A 121 -8.78 -0.80 18.16
N ARG A 122 -8.96 -1.76 19.07
CA ARG A 122 -8.15 -1.94 20.27
C ARG A 122 -8.22 -3.35 20.84
N ILE A 123 -7.16 -3.73 21.53
CA ILE A 123 -7.01 -4.98 22.27
C ILE A 123 -6.57 -4.64 23.69
N LEU A 124 -7.23 -5.25 24.67
CA LEU A 124 -6.93 -5.10 26.09
C LEU A 124 -6.46 -6.44 26.64
N VAL A 125 -5.22 -6.47 27.10
CA VAL A 125 -4.60 -7.66 27.72
C VAL A 125 -4.43 -7.41 29.20
N ARG A 126 -5.01 -8.28 30.01
CA ARG A 126 -4.79 -8.33 31.45
C ARG A 126 -3.53 -9.14 31.73
N VAL A 127 -2.54 -8.54 32.38
CA VAL A 127 -1.25 -9.18 32.63
C VAL A 127 -1.36 -10.18 33.79
N ASP A 128 -0.77 -11.36 33.62
CA ASP A 128 -0.69 -12.36 34.70
C ASP A 128 0.61 -12.17 35.50
N GLU A 129 0.46 -11.94 36.81
CA GLU A 129 1.58 -11.56 37.69
C GLU A 129 2.57 -12.69 37.99
N ALA A 130 2.14 -13.96 37.88
CA ALA A 130 2.92 -15.12 38.34
C ALA A 130 4.28 -15.31 37.62
N ARG A 131 4.57 -14.55 36.55
CA ARG A 131 5.83 -14.62 35.78
C ARG A 131 6.50 -13.27 35.50
N SER A 132 5.99 -12.15 36.05
CA SER A 132 6.65 -10.86 35.87
C SER A 132 7.82 -10.73 36.84
N THR A 133 9.05 -10.68 36.32
CA THR A 133 10.30 -10.46 37.10
C THR A 133 10.36 -9.14 37.88
N LYS A 134 9.30 -8.33 37.84
CA LYS A 134 9.10 -7.17 38.70
C LYS A 134 7.75 -7.33 39.39
N ASP A 135 7.75 -7.66 40.68
CA ASP A 135 6.58 -7.84 41.57
C ASP A 135 5.70 -6.58 41.76
N TYR A 136 5.77 -5.59 40.85
CA TYR A 136 5.28 -4.22 41.08
C TYR A 136 4.39 -3.66 39.97
N GLU A 137 4.09 -4.40 38.91
CA GLU A 137 3.25 -3.91 37.80
C GLU A 137 1.91 -4.67 37.73
N VAL A 138 0.99 -4.31 38.63
CA VAL A 138 -0.45 -4.50 38.41
C VAL A 138 -0.85 -3.68 37.19
N GLY A 139 -1.59 -4.26 36.26
CA GLY A 139 -2.21 -3.47 35.21
C GLY A 139 -2.61 -4.22 33.95
N THR A 140 -3.33 -3.48 33.12
CA THR A 140 -3.76 -3.89 31.79
C THR A 140 -2.99 -3.14 30.71
N ASP A 141 -2.62 -3.85 29.65
CA ASP A 141 -2.03 -3.25 28.46
C ASP A 141 -3.12 -2.96 27.42
N LEU A 142 -3.28 -1.68 27.08
CA LEU A 142 -4.08 -1.25 25.93
C LEU A 142 -3.20 -1.19 24.68
N TYR A 143 -3.61 -1.91 23.64
CA TYR A 143 -3.04 -1.85 22.31
C TYR A 143 -4.05 -1.21 21.37
N LEU A 144 -3.71 -0.04 20.80
CA LEU A 144 -4.53 0.62 19.79
C LEU A 144 -4.15 0.10 18.40
N LEU A 145 -5.15 -0.30 17.62
CA LEU A 145 -5.00 -0.78 16.26
C LEU A 145 -5.13 0.38 15.27
N THR A 146 -4.23 0.41 14.29
CA THR A 146 -4.25 1.39 13.21
C THR A 146 -5.25 0.96 12.14
N LYS A 147 -6.22 1.82 11.78
CA LYS A 147 -7.24 1.53 10.76
C LYS A 147 -7.12 2.48 9.59
N PHE A 148 -7.10 1.92 8.37
CA PHE A 148 -7.12 2.65 7.10
C PHE A 148 -6.15 3.85 7.04
N LEU A 149 -4.91 3.66 7.49
CA LEU A 149 -3.89 4.68 7.43
C LEU A 149 -3.26 4.72 6.04
N ARG A 150 -3.08 5.93 5.49
CA ARG A 150 -2.36 6.13 4.23
C ARG A 150 -0.86 5.90 4.43
N THR A 151 -0.25 5.13 3.54
CA THR A 151 1.21 5.01 3.45
C THR A 151 1.80 6.11 2.55
N ASN A 152 3.13 6.15 2.41
CA ASN A 152 3.81 7.08 1.50
C ASN A 152 3.54 6.78 0.02
N GLN A 153 3.27 5.52 -0.31
CA GLN A 153 2.96 5.05 -1.67
C GLN A 153 1.46 5.00 -1.96
N ASN A 154 0.64 5.72 -1.17
CA ASN A 154 -0.81 5.75 -1.29
C ASN A 154 -1.49 4.37 -1.16
N THR A 155 -0.84 3.40 -0.50
CA THR A 155 -1.45 2.13 -0.11
C THR A 155 -2.11 2.26 1.26
N CYS A 156 -2.81 1.21 1.69
CA CYS A 156 -3.52 1.17 2.95
C CYS A 156 -2.82 0.30 3.99
N LEU A 157 -2.50 0.87 5.14
CA LEU A 157 -2.13 0.16 6.36
C LEU A 157 -3.36 -0.02 7.25
N THR A 158 -3.74 -1.27 7.51
CA THR A 158 -4.84 -1.60 8.41
C THR A 158 -4.49 -2.82 9.25
N GLN A 159 -4.66 -2.70 10.56
CA GLN A 159 -4.46 -3.78 11.50
C GLN A 159 -5.79 -4.48 11.82
N ARG A 160 -5.71 -5.79 12.01
CA ARG A 160 -6.84 -6.70 12.28
C ARG A 160 -6.47 -7.58 13.48
N PRO A 161 -7.28 -7.62 14.55
CA PRO A 161 -6.99 -8.49 15.68
C PRO A 161 -6.98 -9.95 15.22
N SER A 162 -5.98 -10.72 15.66
CA SER A 162 -5.87 -12.16 15.41
C SER A 162 -6.28 -13.01 16.62
N VAL A 163 -6.32 -12.40 17.81
CA VAL A 163 -6.72 -13.02 19.08
C VAL A 163 -8.21 -12.82 19.38
N HIS A 164 -8.78 -13.72 20.15
CA HIS A 164 -10.15 -13.67 20.64
C HIS A 164 -10.21 -13.34 22.14
N ASN A 165 -11.39 -12.93 22.61
CA ASN A 165 -11.61 -12.69 24.04
C ASN A 165 -11.46 -13.99 24.83
N GLY A 166 -10.66 -13.96 25.91
CA GLY A 166 -10.34 -15.11 26.75
C GLY A 166 -9.06 -15.85 26.36
N ASP A 167 -8.42 -15.51 25.24
CA ASP A 167 -7.19 -16.16 24.81
C ASP A 167 -6.03 -15.86 25.77
N ALA A 168 -5.28 -16.90 26.15
CA ALA A 168 -4.04 -16.76 26.89
C ALA A 168 -2.91 -16.39 25.92
N VAL A 169 -2.25 -15.26 26.16
CA VAL A 169 -1.22 -14.71 25.28
C VAL A 169 0.13 -14.63 25.98
N VAL A 170 1.20 -14.97 25.26
CA VAL A 170 2.57 -14.92 25.78
C VAL A 170 3.33 -13.69 25.30
N LYS A 171 4.28 -13.21 26.11
CA LYS A 171 5.21 -12.14 25.71
C LYS A 171 5.86 -12.47 24.36
N GLY A 172 5.74 -11.55 23.41
CA GLY A 172 6.29 -11.70 22.07
C GLY A 172 5.35 -12.35 21.05
N GLN A 173 4.14 -12.78 21.44
CA GLN A 173 3.10 -13.27 20.53
C GLN A 173 2.47 -12.12 19.75
N ILE A 174 2.07 -12.36 18.50
CA ILE A 174 1.37 -11.39 17.67
C ILE A 174 -0.12 -11.38 18.07
N LEU A 175 -0.63 -10.19 18.41
CA LEU A 175 -2.02 -9.94 18.81
C LEU A 175 -2.89 -9.44 17.66
N ALA A 176 -2.29 -8.73 16.69
CA ALA A 176 -2.97 -8.23 15.53
C ALA A 176 -2.08 -8.28 14.29
N ASP A 177 -2.66 -8.78 13.21
CA ASP A 177 -2.10 -8.78 11.87
C ASP A 177 -2.24 -7.41 11.21
N SER A 178 -1.39 -7.16 10.21
CA SER A 178 -1.37 -5.95 9.39
C SER A 178 -1.97 -6.23 7.98
N SER A 179 -1.81 -5.28 7.06
CA SER A 179 -2.28 -5.40 5.67
C SER A 179 -1.52 -6.45 4.86
N CYS A 180 -0.26 -6.72 5.21
CA CYS A 180 0.61 -7.69 4.53
C CYS A 180 0.98 -8.85 5.45
N THR A 181 0.15 -9.18 6.44
CA THR A 181 0.37 -10.37 7.28
C THR A 181 -0.90 -11.18 7.43
N ASP A 182 -0.71 -12.47 7.63
CA ASP A 182 -1.75 -13.46 7.88
C ASP A 182 -1.22 -14.47 8.90
N GLY A 183 -1.92 -14.65 10.02
CA GLY A 183 -1.48 -15.57 11.07
C GLY A 183 -0.13 -15.21 11.70
N GLY A 184 0.30 -13.96 11.62
CA GLY A 184 1.63 -13.53 12.05
C GLY A 184 2.78 -13.84 11.08
N GLU A 185 2.49 -14.27 9.86
CA GLU A 185 3.47 -14.46 8.78
C GLU A 185 3.36 -13.36 7.73
N LEU A 186 4.50 -13.00 7.13
CA LEU A 186 4.55 -12.04 6.02
C LEU A 186 3.84 -12.62 4.79
N SER A 187 2.81 -11.91 4.36
CA SER A 187 1.90 -12.31 3.29
C SER A 187 1.74 -11.16 2.28
N LEU A 188 2.59 -11.17 1.24
CA LEU A 188 2.63 -10.13 0.20
C LEU A 188 1.66 -10.37 -0.96
N GLY A 189 1.11 -11.57 -1.04
CA GLY A 189 0.38 -12.08 -2.19
C GLY A 189 -0.63 -13.17 -1.81
N ARG A 190 -0.89 -14.05 -2.76
CA ARG A 190 -1.88 -15.14 -2.68
C ARG A 190 -1.35 -16.39 -3.39
N ASN A 191 -1.66 -17.56 -2.85
CA ASN A 191 -1.43 -18.83 -3.53
C ASN A 191 -2.52 -19.00 -4.60
N VAL A 192 -2.13 -19.27 -5.84
CA VAL A 192 -3.07 -19.43 -6.96
C VAL A 192 -2.76 -20.68 -7.75
N LEU A 193 -3.82 -21.37 -8.21
CA LEU A 193 -3.69 -22.54 -9.05
C LEU A 193 -3.22 -22.13 -10.45
N CYS A 194 -1.98 -22.48 -10.80
CA CYS A 194 -1.38 -22.15 -12.09
C CYS A 194 -1.23 -23.38 -12.99
N ALA A 195 -1.24 -23.15 -14.31
CA ALA A 195 -0.86 -24.14 -15.30
C ALA A 195 0.21 -23.57 -16.24
N PHE A 196 1.24 -24.37 -16.55
CA PHE A 196 2.31 -23.99 -17.47
C PHE A 196 2.03 -24.53 -18.88
N MET A 197 1.31 -23.76 -19.68
CA MET A 197 1.00 -24.12 -21.07
C MET A 197 0.82 -22.87 -21.94
N PRO A 198 1.14 -22.92 -23.25
CA PRO A 198 0.71 -21.87 -24.16
C PRO A 198 -0.81 -21.91 -24.31
N TRP A 199 -1.45 -20.75 -24.32
CA TRP A 199 -2.90 -20.63 -24.52
C TRP A 199 -3.16 -19.56 -25.58
N ARG A 200 -3.51 -20.01 -26.80
CA ARG A 200 -3.91 -19.24 -28.00
C ARG A 200 -3.22 -17.87 -28.18
N GLY A 201 -1.94 -17.77 -27.83
CA GLY A 201 -1.13 -16.55 -27.94
C GLY A 201 -1.42 -15.45 -26.90
N TYR A 202 -2.38 -15.62 -25.97
CA TYR A 202 -2.65 -14.60 -24.95
C TYR A 202 -1.59 -14.53 -23.86
N ASN A 203 -0.80 -15.59 -23.68
CA ASN A 203 0.37 -15.61 -22.80
C ASN A 203 1.69 -15.55 -23.58
N PHE A 204 1.70 -14.87 -24.73
CA PHE A 204 2.93 -14.62 -25.49
C PHE A 204 3.92 -13.77 -24.69
N GLU A 205 5.22 -14.03 -24.85
CA GLU A 205 6.28 -13.42 -24.01
C GLU A 205 6.01 -13.62 -22.52
N ASP A 206 5.79 -12.52 -21.79
CA ASP A 206 5.53 -12.44 -20.35
C ASP A 206 4.07 -12.09 -20.04
N ALA A 207 3.18 -12.24 -21.01
CA ALA A 207 1.77 -12.04 -20.77
C ALA A 207 1.20 -13.14 -19.87
N ILE A 208 0.32 -12.75 -18.95
CA ILE A 208 -0.35 -13.64 -18.01
C ILE A 208 -1.85 -13.64 -18.33
N ILE A 209 -2.44 -14.83 -18.32
CA ILE A 209 -3.88 -15.02 -18.43
C ILE A 209 -4.42 -15.30 -17.05
N VAL A 210 -5.51 -14.61 -16.71
CA VAL A 210 -6.11 -14.65 -15.38
C VAL A 210 -7.58 -15.05 -15.51
N SER A 211 -8.03 -15.97 -14.66
CA SER A 211 -9.43 -16.34 -14.57
C SER A 211 -10.27 -15.23 -13.95
N GLU A 212 -11.48 -15.02 -14.48
CA GLU A 212 -12.49 -14.13 -13.91
C GLU A 212 -12.82 -14.48 -12.44
N LYS A 213 -12.67 -15.76 -12.05
CA LYS A 213 -12.83 -16.24 -10.66
C LYS A 213 -12.03 -15.41 -9.66
N LEU A 214 -10.79 -15.06 -10.02
CA LEU A 214 -9.89 -14.31 -9.14
C LEU A 214 -10.38 -12.89 -8.87
N ILE A 215 -11.12 -12.31 -9.83
CA ILE A 215 -11.69 -10.96 -9.74
C ILE A 215 -13.03 -10.98 -9.00
N LYS A 216 -13.87 -12.00 -9.26
CA LYS A 216 -15.14 -12.20 -8.52
C LYS A 216 -14.88 -12.37 -7.02
N ASN A 217 -13.84 -13.11 -6.66
CA ASN A 217 -13.46 -13.36 -5.27
C ASN A 217 -12.62 -12.23 -4.63
N ASP A 218 -12.37 -11.14 -5.36
CA ASP A 218 -11.57 -9.99 -4.90
C ASP A 218 -10.17 -10.39 -4.37
N ILE A 219 -9.53 -11.40 -4.97
CA ILE A 219 -8.26 -11.99 -4.49
C ILE A 219 -7.12 -10.99 -4.64
N PHE A 220 -7.00 -10.34 -5.79
CA PHE A 220 -5.96 -9.33 -6.10
C PHE A 220 -6.49 -7.89 -6.01
N THR A 221 -7.53 -7.65 -5.21
CA THR A 221 -8.07 -6.31 -4.97
C THR A 221 -7.26 -5.61 -3.89
N SER A 222 -6.79 -4.38 -4.15
CA SER A 222 -6.03 -3.56 -3.21
C SER A 222 -6.79 -2.30 -2.81
N ILE A 223 -6.51 -1.76 -1.62
CA ILE A 223 -7.03 -0.46 -1.17
C ILE A 223 -5.93 0.58 -1.33
N HIS A 224 -6.25 1.65 -2.05
CA HIS A 224 -5.39 2.82 -2.18
C HIS A 224 -6.06 4.01 -1.51
N ILE A 225 -5.28 4.81 -0.78
CA ILE A 225 -5.77 6.01 -0.13
C ILE A 225 -5.03 7.19 -0.73
N VAL A 226 -5.76 8.07 -1.39
CA VAL A 226 -5.25 9.31 -1.99
C VAL A 226 -5.56 10.46 -1.04
N GLU A 227 -4.57 11.31 -0.79
CA GLU A 227 -4.77 12.59 -0.07
C GLU A 227 -4.78 13.70 -1.10
N GLU A 228 -5.89 14.43 -1.15
CA GLU A 228 -6.00 15.67 -1.89
C GLU A 228 -6.03 16.83 -0.90
N THR A 229 -5.28 17.89 -1.20
CA THR A 229 -5.12 19.03 -0.28
C THR A 229 -5.48 20.33 -0.96
N ILE A 230 -6.14 21.21 -0.21
CA ILE A 230 -6.42 22.58 -0.63
C ILE A 230 -6.12 23.54 0.50
N GLU A 231 -5.54 24.67 0.14
CA GLU A 231 -5.24 25.76 1.05
C GLU A 231 -6.07 26.98 0.66
N ALA A 232 -6.68 27.60 1.66
CA ALA A 232 -7.29 28.92 1.58
C ALA A 232 -6.25 29.96 2.03
N ARG A 233 -5.90 30.88 1.13
CA ARG A 233 -4.84 31.85 1.34
C ARG A 233 -5.39 33.28 1.41
N ASP A 234 -4.72 34.10 2.18
CA ASP A 234 -4.92 35.55 2.15
C ASP A 234 -4.18 36.13 0.95
N THR A 235 -4.94 36.70 0.00
CA THR A 235 -4.39 37.29 -1.22
C THR A 235 -4.44 38.81 -1.16
N LYS A 236 -3.69 39.48 -2.03
CA LYS A 236 -3.70 40.95 -2.11
C LYS A 236 -5.08 41.54 -2.43
N LEU A 237 -5.95 40.77 -3.09
CA LEU A 237 -7.30 41.18 -3.48
C LEU A 237 -8.34 40.86 -2.39
N GLY A 238 -7.95 40.13 -1.35
CA GLY A 238 -8.82 39.67 -0.27
C GLY A 238 -8.54 38.21 0.10
N PRO A 239 -9.13 37.73 1.21
CA PRO A 239 -9.03 36.34 1.62
C PRO A 239 -9.76 35.42 0.63
N GLU A 240 -9.20 34.24 0.38
CA GLU A 240 -9.95 33.14 -0.24
C GLU A 240 -10.84 32.47 0.79
N ASP A 241 -12.11 32.23 0.43
CA ASP A 241 -13.11 31.64 1.32
C ASP A 241 -13.48 30.22 0.88
N ILE A 242 -13.73 29.37 1.87
CA ILE A 242 -14.24 28.01 1.66
C ILE A 242 -15.75 28.06 1.85
N THR A 243 -16.50 27.82 0.79
CA THR A 243 -17.96 27.95 0.76
C THR A 243 -18.59 27.01 -0.26
N ARG A 244 -19.86 26.67 -0.05
CA ARG A 244 -20.68 25.92 -1.01
C ARG A 244 -21.18 26.80 -2.16
N ASP A 245 -21.19 28.12 -1.99
CA ASP A 245 -21.67 29.07 -3.00
C ASP A 245 -20.59 29.35 -4.05
N ILE A 246 -20.53 28.49 -5.08
CA ILE A 246 -19.51 28.50 -6.12
C ILE A 246 -20.12 29.04 -7.42
N PRO A 247 -19.52 30.05 -8.07
CA PRO A 247 -20.05 30.64 -9.30
C PRO A 247 -20.07 29.62 -10.45
N ASN A 248 -21.13 29.62 -11.27
CA ASN A 248 -21.26 28.84 -12.50
C ASN A 248 -21.20 27.31 -12.36
N VAL A 249 -21.45 26.77 -11.16
CA VAL A 249 -21.47 25.32 -10.91
C VAL A 249 -22.92 24.80 -10.82
N PRO A 250 -23.28 23.72 -11.54
CA PRO A 250 -24.62 23.13 -11.45
C PRO A 250 -24.86 22.47 -10.09
N GLU A 251 -26.10 22.52 -9.60
CA GLU A 251 -26.49 22.01 -8.27
C GLU A 251 -26.20 20.50 -8.08
N ASN A 252 -26.17 19.73 -9.17
CA ASN A 252 -25.81 18.31 -9.14
C ASN A 252 -24.39 18.06 -8.62
N LEU A 253 -23.42 18.94 -8.90
CA LEU A 253 -22.05 18.80 -8.39
C LEU A 253 -21.93 19.23 -6.93
N LEU A 254 -22.84 20.07 -6.45
CA LEU A 254 -22.89 20.55 -5.06
C LEU A 254 -23.57 19.56 -4.11
N ARG A 255 -24.17 18.47 -4.61
CA ARG A 255 -24.94 17.50 -3.82
C ARG A 255 -24.14 16.86 -2.68
N ASN A 256 -22.85 16.64 -2.91
CA ASN A 256 -21.95 15.94 -2.00
C ASN A 256 -21.34 16.87 -0.94
N LEU A 257 -21.48 18.18 -1.12
CA LEU A 257 -20.95 19.19 -0.21
C LEU A 257 -21.89 19.41 0.99
N ASP A 258 -21.30 19.77 2.12
CA ASP A 258 -22.00 20.27 3.29
C ASP A 258 -22.26 21.78 3.18
N GLU A 259 -22.87 22.37 4.21
CA GLU A 259 -23.16 23.81 4.27
C GLU A 259 -21.89 24.68 4.22
N ASN A 260 -20.73 24.14 4.61
CA ASN A 260 -19.45 24.84 4.58
C ASN A 260 -18.70 24.64 3.25
N GLY A 261 -19.28 23.90 2.29
CA GLY A 261 -18.61 23.60 1.02
C GLY A 261 -17.59 22.48 1.09
N ILE A 262 -17.65 21.59 2.09
CA ILE A 262 -16.74 20.46 2.26
C ILE A 262 -17.47 19.15 1.98
N VAL A 263 -16.83 18.21 1.29
CA VAL A 263 -17.41 16.89 1.01
C VAL A 263 -17.71 16.10 2.29
N ARG A 264 -18.82 15.36 2.28
CA ARG A 264 -19.25 14.51 3.40
C ARG A 264 -18.41 13.23 3.47
N ILE A 265 -18.06 12.82 4.69
CA ILE A 265 -17.45 11.51 4.95
C ILE A 265 -18.45 10.42 4.55
N GLY A 266 -17.99 9.41 3.79
CA GLY A 266 -18.81 8.35 3.23
C GLY A 266 -19.41 8.65 1.86
N ALA A 267 -19.25 9.87 1.32
CA ALA A 267 -19.68 10.19 -0.04
C ALA A 267 -18.85 9.41 -1.08
N GLN A 268 -19.51 8.88 -2.09
CA GLN A 268 -18.86 8.32 -3.28
C GLN A 268 -18.59 9.47 -4.26
N VAL A 269 -17.33 9.58 -4.67
CA VAL A 269 -16.85 10.64 -5.56
C VAL A 269 -16.20 10.04 -6.79
N ARG A 270 -16.38 10.72 -7.92
CA ARG A 270 -15.74 10.41 -9.20
C ARG A 270 -14.87 11.57 -9.65
N SER A 271 -13.99 11.30 -10.60
CA SER A 271 -13.22 12.33 -11.30
C SER A 271 -14.13 13.49 -11.74
N GLY A 272 -13.75 14.72 -11.37
CA GLY A 272 -14.53 15.93 -11.69
C GLY A 272 -15.59 16.33 -10.65
N ASP A 273 -15.86 15.52 -9.63
CA ASP A 273 -16.67 15.96 -8.48
C ASP A 273 -15.90 16.99 -7.63
N ILE A 274 -16.63 17.93 -7.01
CA ILE A 274 -16.03 18.92 -6.11
C ILE A 274 -15.85 18.31 -4.72
N LEU A 275 -14.62 18.33 -4.22
CA LEU A 275 -14.27 17.85 -2.88
C LEU A 275 -14.35 18.99 -1.84
N VAL A 276 -13.88 20.17 -2.22
CA VAL A 276 -13.91 21.37 -1.37
C VAL A 276 -14.17 22.58 -2.25
N GLY A 277 -15.27 23.28 -1.98
CA GLY A 277 -15.60 24.55 -2.61
C GLY A 277 -14.68 25.66 -2.12
N LYS A 278 -14.00 26.33 -3.04
CA LYS A 278 -13.14 27.48 -2.74
C LYS A 278 -13.41 28.59 -3.74
N VAL A 279 -13.66 29.79 -3.22
CA VAL A 279 -13.83 31.00 -4.01
C VAL A 279 -12.67 31.95 -3.76
N ALA A 280 -12.14 32.52 -4.83
CA ALA A 280 -11.08 33.51 -4.76
C ALA A 280 -11.56 34.85 -5.32
N PRO A 281 -11.22 35.98 -4.68
CA PRO A 281 -11.56 37.29 -5.23
C PRO A 281 -10.90 37.49 -6.60
N LYS A 282 -11.68 37.97 -7.56
CA LYS A 282 -11.24 38.26 -8.93
C LYS A 282 -11.18 39.78 -9.12
N GLY A 283 -10.07 40.28 -9.65
CA GLY A 283 -9.97 41.70 -10.03
C GLY A 283 -10.86 42.02 -11.24
N GLU A 284 -11.16 43.30 -11.45
CA GLU A 284 -11.93 43.75 -12.60
C GLU A 284 -11.20 43.42 -13.91
N THR A 285 -11.78 42.53 -14.72
CA THR A 285 -11.29 42.19 -16.06
C THR A 285 -12.02 43.02 -17.12
N GLN A 286 -11.28 43.63 -18.04
CA GLN A 286 -11.88 44.29 -19.21
C GLN A 286 -12.43 43.23 -20.17
N LEU A 287 -13.75 43.10 -20.22
CA LEU A 287 -14.47 42.20 -21.12
C LEU A 287 -14.41 42.70 -22.58
N SER A 288 -14.42 41.77 -23.54
CA SER A 288 -14.51 42.10 -24.97
C SER A 288 -15.86 42.75 -25.31
N PRO A 289 -16.00 43.48 -26.45
CA PRO A 289 -17.30 44.01 -26.87
C PRO A 289 -18.41 42.96 -26.97
N GLU A 290 -18.07 41.75 -27.42
CA GLU A 290 -18.99 40.60 -27.56
C GLU A 290 -19.43 40.08 -26.19
N GLU A 291 -18.50 39.92 -25.24
CA GLU A 291 -18.81 39.52 -23.87
C GLU A 291 -19.64 40.58 -23.14
N LYS A 292 -19.36 41.87 -23.37
CA LYS A 292 -20.16 42.99 -22.85
C LYS A 292 -21.58 42.95 -23.40
N LEU A 293 -21.74 42.67 -24.69
CA LEU A 293 -23.05 42.55 -25.33
C LEU A 293 -23.82 41.35 -24.77
N LEU A 294 -23.19 40.17 -24.67
CA LEU A 294 -23.80 38.97 -24.07
C LEU A 294 -24.27 39.26 -22.64
N LYS A 295 -23.43 39.90 -21.84
CA LYS A 295 -23.77 40.29 -20.47
C LYS A 295 -24.94 41.27 -20.42
N ALA A 296 -25.01 42.22 -21.35
CA ALA A 296 -26.12 43.16 -21.45
C ALA A 296 -27.44 42.48 -21.87
N ILE A 297 -27.37 41.44 -22.71
CA ILE A 297 -28.54 40.67 -23.16
C ILE A 297 -29.07 39.75 -22.06
N PHE A 298 -28.20 38.99 -21.39
CA PHE A 298 -28.60 37.99 -20.39
C PHE A 298 -28.74 38.57 -18.97
N GLY A 299 -28.29 39.81 -18.73
CA GLY A 299 -28.40 40.46 -17.44
C GLY A 299 -27.58 39.79 -16.33
N GLU A 300 -26.62 38.93 -16.69
CA GLU A 300 -25.74 38.25 -15.73
C GLU A 300 -24.86 39.29 -15.01
N LYS A 301 -24.97 39.34 -13.68
CA LYS A 301 -24.06 40.16 -12.87
C LYS A 301 -22.64 39.61 -13.00
N ALA A 302 -21.64 40.49 -13.08
CA ALA A 302 -20.27 40.01 -12.91
C ALA A 302 -20.15 39.46 -11.49
N LEU A 303 -19.74 38.20 -11.38
CA LEU A 303 -19.35 37.63 -10.11
C LEU A 303 -17.93 38.11 -9.83
N ASP A 304 -17.76 38.82 -8.71
CA ASP A 304 -16.45 39.33 -8.25
C ASP A 304 -15.53 38.22 -7.72
N VAL A 305 -15.99 36.97 -7.82
CA VAL A 305 -15.29 35.76 -7.36
C VAL A 305 -15.08 34.79 -8.51
N LYS A 306 -13.93 34.11 -8.49
CA LYS A 306 -13.62 32.99 -9.38
C LYS A 306 -13.67 31.68 -8.60
N ASP A 307 -14.06 30.62 -9.30
CA ASP A 307 -13.92 29.26 -8.79
C ASP A 307 -12.44 28.88 -8.70
N ALA A 308 -12.01 28.46 -7.52
CA ALA A 308 -10.69 27.91 -7.24
C ALA A 308 -10.80 26.61 -6.42
N SER A 309 -11.93 25.91 -6.56
CA SER A 309 -12.29 24.71 -5.80
C SER A 309 -11.36 23.52 -6.06
N LEU A 310 -11.33 22.61 -5.10
CA LEU A 310 -10.65 21.33 -5.24
C LEU A 310 -11.57 20.34 -5.94
N TYR A 311 -11.19 19.93 -7.14
CA TYR A 311 -11.84 18.88 -7.91
C TYR A 311 -11.14 17.55 -7.68
N CYS A 312 -11.92 16.45 -7.70
CA CYS A 312 -11.37 15.12 -7.64
C CYS A 312 -10.51 14.84 -8.89
N SER A 313 -9.25 14.46 -8.66
CA SER A 313 -8.26 14.23 -9.71
C SER A 313 -8.73 13.22 -10.77
N PRO A 314 -8.33 13.38 -12.05
CA PRO A 314 -8.64 12.42 -13.10
C PRO A 314 -8.16 11.01 -12.77
N GLY A 315 -9.05 10.02 -12.95
CA GLY A 315 -8.78 8.61 -12.65
C GLY A 315 -8.90 8.23 -11.17
N VAL A 316 -9.26 9.19 -10.29
CA VAL A 316 -9.59 8.91 -8.89
C VAL A 316 -11.10 8.72 -8.76
N GLU A 317 -11.51 7.51 -8.35
CA GLU A 317 -12.89 7.16 -7.98
C GLU A 317 -12.86 6.35 -6.68
N GLY A 318 -13.66 6.77 -5.71
CA GLY A 318 -13.62 6.15 -4.40
C GLY A 318 -14.61 6.75 -3.41
N THR A 319 -14.43 6.35 -2.15
CA THR A 319 -15.25 6.84 -1.03
C THR A 319 -14.40 7.75 -0.14
N ILE A 320 -14.97 8.88 0.27
CA ILE A 320 -14.31 9.76 1.25
C ILE A 320 -14.27 9.04 2.61
N ILE A 321 -13.07 8.80 3.14
CA ILE A 321 -12.88 8.12 4.42
C ILE A 321 -12.69 9.09 5.58
N ASP A 322 -11.98 10.19 5.34
CA ASP A 322 -11.60 11.14 6.37
C ASP A 322 -11.42 12.53 5.75
N VAL A 323 -11.71 13.56 6.53
CA VAL A 323 -11.50 14.96 6.16
C VAL A 323 -10.88 15.67 7.35
N ARG A 324 -9.66 16.18 7.18
CA ARG A 324 -8.94 16.91 8.21
C ARG A 324 -8.90 18.38 7.89
N ILE A 325 -9.31 19.19 8.85
CA ILE A 325 -9.36 20.64 8.73
C ILE A 325 -8.34 21.22 9.70
N PHE A 326 -7.33 21.89 9.17
CA PHE A 326 -6.32 22.61 9.94
C PHE A 326 -6.66 24.09 9.87
N SER A 327 -6.84 24.72 11.02
CA SER A 327 -7.16 26.14 11.14
C SER A 327 -6.03 26.85 11.88
N ARG A 328 -5.63 28.02 11.38
CA ARG A 328 -4.61 28.85 12.03
C ARG A 328 -5.08 29.29 13.42
N ARG A 329 -4.14 29.36 14.37
CA ARG A 329 -4.37 29.92 15.70
C ARG A 329 -4.93 31.35 15.64
N GLY A 330 -6.03 31.58 16.35
CA GLY A 330 -6.67 32.89 16.47
C GLY A 330 -7.80 33.17 15.47
N THR A 331 -7.97 32.33 14.45
CA THR A 331 -9.11 32.41 13.52
C THR A 331 -10.32 31.66 14.09
N GLU A 332 -11.53 32.14 13.84
CA GLU A 332 -12.73 31.44 14.29
C GLU A 332 -12.89 30.12 13.52
N LYS A 333 -12.98 29.00 14.25
CA LYS A 333 -13.15 27.68 13.64
C LYS A 333 -14.55 27.55 13.05
N ALA A 334 -14.63 27.04 11.83
CA ALA A 334 -15.88 26.68 11.17
C ALA A 334 -16.69 25.66 12.00
N SER A 335 -18.01 25.61 11.77
CA SER A 335 -18.93 24.69 12.46
C SER A 335 -18.49 23.23 12.35
N ARG A 336 -18.05 22.82 11.15
CA ARG A 336 -17.55 21.47 10.86
C ARG A 336 -16.28 21.13 11.65
N ALA A 337 -15.33 22.06 11.73
CA ALA A 337 -14.08 21.84 12.47
C ALA A 337 -14.35 21.65 13.97
N LYS A 338 -15.28 22.43 14.55
CA LYS A 338 -15.72 22.27 15.95
C LYS A 338 -16.38 20.92 16.19
N GLN A 339 -17.14 20.40 15.23
CA GLN A 339 -17.78 19.07 15.32
C GLN A 339 -16.74 17.95 15.33
N ILE A 340 -15.79 17.97 14.40
CA ILE A 340 -14.73 16.95 14.30
C ILE A 340 -13.90 16.89 15.58
N GLU A 341 -13.50 18.06 16.10
CA GLU A 341 -12.74 18.16 17.36
C GLU A 341 -13.52 17.57 18.55
N LYS A 342 -14.83 17.83 18.63
CA LYS A 342 -15.70 17.28 19.68
C LYS A 342 -15.79 15.75 19.59
N ASP A 343 -15.91 15.22 18.37
CA ASP A 343 -16.01 13.77 18.14
C ASP A 343 -14.69 13.07 18.53
N GLU A 344 -13.52 13.64 18.19
CA GLU A 344 -12.22 13.10 18.63
C GLU A 344 -12.06 13.11 20.15
N ILE A 345 -12.42 14.22 20.81
CA ILE A 345 -12.39 14.32 22.27
C ILE A 345 -13.31 13.26 22.91
N SER A 346 -14.49 13.03 22.33
CA SER A 346 -15.43 12.02 22.85
C SER A 346 -14.88 10.59 22.75
N ARG A 347 -14.16 10.25 21.65
CA ARG A 347 -13.51 8.96 21.48
C ARG A 347 -12.38 8.76 22.48
N MET A 348 -11.53 9.76 22.67
CA MET A 348 -10.45 9.70 23.68
C MET A 348 -11.00 9.54 25.08
N LYS A 349 -12.12 10.21 25.41
CA LYS A 349 -12.78 10.09 26.71
C LYS A 349 -13.29 8.68 26.96
N ARG A 350 -13.93 8.06 25.96
CA ARG A 350 -14.41 6.67 26.05
C ARG A 350 -13.26 5.70 26.36
N ASN A 351 -12.12 5.84 25.66
CA ASN A 351 -10.94 5.01 25.92
C ASN A 351 -10.42 5.17 27.35
N LEU A 352 -10.35 6.41 27.85
CA LEU A 352 -9.94 6.69 29.22
C LEU A 352 -10.90 6.05 30.24
N ASP A 353 -12.21 6.20 30.05
CA ASP A 353 -13.23 5.68 30.96
C ASP A 353 -13.20 4.14 31.02
N ASP A 354 -12.99 3.48 29.88
CA ASP A 354 -12.84 2.01 29.82
C ASP A 354 -11.55 1.53 30.52
N GLU A 355 -10.41 2.20 30.30
CA GLU A 355 -9.15 1.88 31.01
C GLU A 355 -9.29 2.02 32.53
N ILE A 356 -9.96 3.08 33.00
CA ILE A 356 -10.21 3.29 34.43
C ILE A 356 -11.10 2.17 34.99
N THR A 357 -12.17 1.82 34.28
CA THR A 357 -13.10 0.74 34.70
C THR A 357 -12.37 -0.59 34.84
N ILE A 358 -11.46 -0.89 33.92
CA ILE A 358 -10.66 -2.12 33.94
C ILE A 358 -9.68 -2.14 35.12
N LEU A 359 -8.98 -1.02 35.37
CA LEU A 359 -8.09 -0.90 36.54
C LEU A 359 -8.85 -1.02 37.86
N GLU A 360 -10.06 -0.48 37.95
CA GLU A 360 -10.93 -0.61 39.12
C GLU A 360 -11.42 -2.06 39.31
N ASN A 361 -11.81 -2.74 38.22
CA ASN A 361 -12.18 -4.16 38.26
C ASN A 361 -11.01 -5.05 38.69
N GLU A 362 -9.81 -4.77 38.20
CA GLU A 362 -8.59 -5.50 38.61
C GLU A 362 -8.30 -5.28 40.10
N LYS A 363 -8.41 -4.03 40.59
CA LYS A 363 -8.30 -3.71 42.02
C LYS A 363 -9.23 -4.59 42.84
N TRP A 364 -10.51 -4.62 42.47
CA TRP A 364 -11.52 -5.38 43.20
C TRP A 364 -11.31 -6.89 43.12
N ARG A 365 -10.89 -7.42 41.97
CA ARG A 365 -10.57 -8.85 41.82
C ARG A 365 -9.42 -9.26 42.73
N LYS A 366 -8.38 -8.45 42.86
CA LYS A 366 -7.27 -8.73 43.79
C LYS A 366 -7.71 -8.59 45.23
N VAL A 367 -8.47 -7.54 45.56
CA VAL A 367 -9.04 -7.37 46.90
C VAL A 367 -9.90 -8.59 47.29
N LYS A 368 -10.68 -9.18 46.36
CA LYS A 368 -11.41 -10.43 46.59
C LYS A 368 -10.49 -11.61 46.95
N VAL A 369 -9.36 -11.77 46.26
CA VAL A 369 -8.37 -12.81 46.59
C VAL A 369 -7.80 -12.58 47.97
N TYR A 370 -7.40 -11.33 48.27
CA TYR A 370 -6.92 -10.99 49.59
C TYR A 370 -7.98 -11.25 50.64
N TRP A 371 -9.25 -10.93 50.43
CA TRP A 371 -10.39 -11.13 51.35
C TRP A 371 -10.87 -12.58 51.50
N LYS A 372 -10.42 -13.50 50.65
CA LYS A 372 -10.72 -14.94 50.74
C LYS A 372 -10.27 -15.46 52.11
N GLY A 373 -11.19 -16.07 52.88
CA GLY A 373 -10.91 -16.60 54.22
C GLY A 373 -10.92 -15.58 55.37
N GLY A 374 -11.24 -14.31 55.12
CA GLY A 374 -11.46 -13.31 56.18
C GLY A 374 -12.83 -13.45 56.87
N GLU A 375 -12.89 -13.09 58.16
CA GLU A 375 -14.14 -12.99 58.91
C GLU A 375 -14.69 -11.55 58.87
N LEU A 376 -16.01 -11.41 58.71
CA LEU A 376 -16.69 -10.11 58.79
C LEU A 376 -16.65 -9.53 60.22
N GLU A 377 -16.23 -8.26 60.33
CA GLU A 377 -16.14 -7.52 61.60
C GLU A 377 -17.52 -7.02 62.08
N LYS A 378 -18.42 -6.71 61.13
CA LYS A 378 -19.79 -6.21 61.37
C LYS A 378 -20.79 -6.91 60.47
N ASP A 379 -22.06 -6.92 60.89
CA ASP A 379 -23.16 -7.36 60.05
C ASP A 379 -23.25 -6.49 58.80
N PHE A 380 -23.24 -7.12 57.63
CA PHE A 380 -23.33 -6.44 56.34
C PHE A 380 -24.63 -6.83 55.65
N LYS A 381 -25.37 -5.83 55.18
CA LYS A 381 -26.64 -6.03 54.49
C LYS A 381 -26.64 -5.17 53.23
N SER A 382 -26.58 -5.81 52.07
CA SER A 382 -26.81 -5.15 50.78
C SER A 382 -27.73 -6.01 49.92
N GLY A 383 -28.80 -5.41 49.40
CA GLY A 383 -29.82 -6.10 48.62
C GLY A 383 -30.40 -7.34 49.32
N GLU A 384 -30.40 -8.48 48.63
CA GLU A 384 -30.86 -9.79 49.12
C GLU A 384 -29.84 -10.52 50.01
N VAL A 385 -28.60 -10.02 50.13
CA VAL A 385 -27.51 -10.70 50.83
C VAL A 385 -27.33 -10.10 52.23
N SER A 386 -27.70 -10.87 53.26
CA SER A 386 -27.45 -10.54 54.68
C SER A 386 -26.36 -11.43 55.26
N LEU A 387 -25.20 -10.85 55.59
CA LEU A 387 -24.07 -11.55 56.20
C LEU A 387 -23.95 -11.15 57.67
N LYS A 388 -23.84 -12.14 58.56
CA LYS A 388 -23.67 -11.92 60.00
C LYS A 388 -22.19 -11.77 60.36
N LYS A 389 -21.92 -11.13 61.49
CA LYS A 389 -20.58 -11.01 62.10
C LYS A 389 -19.96 -12.40 62.29
N GLY A 390 -18.72 -12.57 61.83
CA GLY A 390 -17.99 -13.85 61.93
C GLY A 390 -18.23 -14.85 60.79
N THR A 391 -19.01 -14.51 59.77
CA THR A 391 -19.14 -15.39 58.59
C THR A 391 -17.83 -15.39 57.79
N THR A 392 -17.31 -16.56 57.45
CA THR A 392 -16.13 -16.72 56.59
C THR A 392 -16.47 -16.34 55.15
N LEU A 393 -15.73 -15.39 54.58
CA LEU A 393 -15.90 -14.97 53.19
C LEU A 393 -15.44 -16.08 52.25
N THR A 394 -16.41 -16.75 51.62
CA THR A 394 -16.19 -17.72 50.55
C THR A 394 -16.30 -17.03 49.19
N GLU A 395 -15.68 -17.62 48.17
CA GLU A 395 -15.62 -17.10 46.79
C GLU A 395 -17.03 -16.81 46.22
N ARG A 396 -18.01 -17.66 46.53
CA ARG A 396 -19.42 -17.47 46.14
C ARG A 396 -20.09 -16.23 46.75
N VAL A 397 -19.72 -15.86 47.98
CA VAL A 397 -20.27 -14.69 48.68
C VAL A 397 -19.65 -13.40 48.14
N LEU A 398 -18.36 -13.44 47.79
CA LEU A 398 -17.64 -12.31 47.21
C LEU A 398 -18.05 -12.04 45.75
N ASP A 399 -18.47 -13.05 45.01
CA ASP A 399 -18.94 -12.89 43.63
C ASP A 399 -20.41 -12.45 43.52
N SER A 400 -21.21 -12.62 44.57
CA SER A 400 -22.59 -12.11 44.61
C SER A 400 -22.73 -10.64 45.00
N LEU A 401 -21.61 -9.95 45.29
CA LEU A 401 -21.59 -8.55 45.73
C LEU A 401 -21.10 -7.62 44.61
N ASP A 402 -21.80 -6.51 44.42
CA ASP A 402 -21.41 -5.45 43.49
C ASP A 402 -20.20 -4.63 44.02
N LEU A 403 -19.50 -3.94 43.11
CA LEU A 403 -18.27 -3.18 43.41
C LEU A 403 -18.48 -2.11 44.50
N ASP A 404 -19.65 -1.46 44.49
CA ASP A 404 -20.04 -0.44 45.49
C ASP A 404 -20.30 -1.03 46.88
N ASP A 405 -20.65 -2.31 46.95
CA ASP A 405 -20.94 -3.03 48.19
C ASP A 405 -19.68 -3.65 48.78
N LEU A 406 -18.78 -4.13 47.91
CA LEU A 406 -17.42 -4.50 48.28
C LEU A 406 -16.69 -3.31 48.92
N ALA A 407 -16.87 -2.08 48.43
CA ALA A 407 -16.27 -0.88 49.03
C ALA A 407 -16.70 -0.56 50.47
N LYS A 408 -17.86 -1.05 50.92
CA LYS A 408 -18.42 -0.80 52.25
C LYS A 408 -18.14 -1.93 53.24
N LEU A 409 -17.56 -3.03 52.78
CA LEU A 409 -17.30 -4.22 53.58
C LEU A 409 -16.12 -3.99 54.54
N LYS A 410 -16.31 -4.31 55.82
CA LYS A 410 -15.25 -4.26 56.85
C LYS A 410 -14.92 -5.66 57.33
N VAL A 411 -13.72 -6.10 57.00
CA VAL A 411 -13.14 -7.38 57.40
C VAL A 411 -12.32 -7.16 58.68
N LYS A 412 -12.21 -8.17 59.54
CA LYS A 412 -11.42 -8.13 60.77
C LYS A 412 -9.97 -7.70 60.47
N ASP A 413 -9.44 -6.73 61.23
CA ASP A 413 -8.11 -6.14 61.02
C ASP A 413 -7.02 -7.22 61.02
N ASP A 414 -6.27 -7.26 59.92
CA ASP A 414 -5.03 -8.02 59.77
C ASP A 414 -3.98 -7.06 59.22
N ALA A 415 -2.93 -6.80 60.01
CA ALA A 415 -1.99 -5.71 59.78
C ALA A 415 -1.22 -5.85 58.46
N ASP A 416 -0.95 -7.07 58.02
CA ASP A 416 -0.26 -7.34 56.75
C ASP A 416 -1.23 -7.19 55.56
N ARG A 417 -2.46 -7.70 55.70
CA ARG A 417 -3.51 -7.61 54.67
C ARG A 417 -3.91 -6.16 54.38
N ASP A 418 -4.15 -5.36 55.41
CA ASP A 418 -4.59 -3.96 55.25
C ASP A 418 -3.49 -3.06 54.70
N LYS A 419 -2.23 -3.38 55.00
CA LYS A 419 -1.08 -2.68 54.42
C LYS A 419 -0.98 -2.93 52.92
N GLU A 420 -1.10 -4.18 52.48
CA GLU A 420 -1.06 -4.51 51.04
C GLU A 420 -2.25 -3.91 50.28
N ILE A 421 -3.45 -3.93 50.85
CA ILE A 421 -4.63 -3.29 50.25
C ILE A 421 -4.42 -1.77 50.11
N ARG A 422 -3.97 -1.07 51.16
CA ARG A 422 -3.71 0.38 51.09
C ARG A 422 -2.61 0.75 50.09
N GLU A 423 -1.55 -0.04 50.01
CA GLU A 423 -0.50 0.18 49.00
C GLU A 423 -1.03 0.00 47.58
N MET A 424 -1.88 -1.01 47.35
CA MET A 424 -2.53 -1.24 46.06
C MET A 424 -3.49 -0.10 45.69
N GLU A 425 -4.35 0.35 46.60
CA GLU A 425 -5.26 1.48 46.35
C GLU A 425 -4.50 2.75 45.98
N LYS A 426 -3.38 3.02 46.68
CA LYS A 426 -2.51 4.16 46.37
C LYS A 426 -1.87 4.05 44.98
N LYS A 427 -1.46 2.84 44.58
CA LYS A 427 -0.89 2.57 43.24
C LYS A 427 -1.92 2.80 42.13
N VAL A 428 -3.11 2.20 42.26
CA VAL A 428 -4.20 2.34 41.27
C VAL A 428 -4.63 3.80 41.14
N LYS A 429 -4.82 4.51 42.27
CA LYS A 429 -5.17 5.93 42.26
C LYS A 429 -4.12 6.79 41.52
N ARG A 430 -2.83 6.52 41.75
CA ARG A 430 -1.74 7.22 41.06
C ARG A 430 -1.74 6.95 39.55
N GLN A 431 -2.03 5.72 39.12
CA GLN A 431 -2.16 5.38 37.70
C GLN A 431 -3.36 6.11 37.06
N ILE A 432 -4.52 6.11 37.71
CA ILE A 432 -5.71 6.83 37.23
C ILE A 432 -5.43 8.34 37.09
N GLU A 433 -4.76 8.96 38.06
CA GLU A 433 -4.37 10.38 38.00
C GLU A 433 -3.40 10.64 36.83
N ALA A 434 -2.44 9.75 36.58
CA ALA A 434 -1.53 9.86 35.45
C ALA A 434 -2.26 9.75 34.09
N LEU A 435 -3.19 8.80 33.95
CA LEU A 435 -4.01 8.65 32.74
C LEU A 435 -4.87 9.90 32.48
N ARG A 436 -5.50 10.45 33.52
CA ARG A 436 -6.27 11.70 33.43
C ARG A 436 -5.40 12.90 33.02
N ALA A 437 -4.18 13.00 33.52
CA ALA A 437 -3.23 14.06 33.14
C ALA A 437 -2.85 13.96 31.66
N ILE A 438 -2.48 12.77 31.18
CA ILE A 438 -2.13 12.52 29.77
C ILE A 438 -3.30 12.85 28.85
N TYR A 439 -4.53 12.45 29.22
CA TYR A 439 -5.73 12.79 28.47
C TYR A 439 -5.95 14.30 28.40
N LYS A 440 -5.80 15.00 29.53
CA LYS A 440 -5.97 16.46 29.58
C LYS A 440 -4.98 17.17 28.67
N ASP A 441 -3.70 16.77 28.70
CA ASP A 441 -2.67 17.37 27.85
C ASP A 441 -2.96 17.14 26.36
N LYS A 442 -3.40 15.94 25.98
CA LYS A 442 -3.82 15.64 24.59
C LYS A 442 -5.03 16.46 24.15
N ALA A 443 -6.05 16.55 25.00
CA ALA A 443 -7.26 17.32 24.72
C ALA A 443 -6.97 18.83 24.61
N ASP A 444 -6.07 19.37 25.44
CA ASP A 444 -5.66 20.77 25.39
C ASP A 444 -4.77 21.07 24.15
N SER A 445 -3.96 20.10 23.71
CA SER A 445 -3.19 20.22 22.46
C SER A 445 -4.09 20.35 21.23
N LEU A 446 -5.16 19.56 21.14
CA LEU A 446 -6.15 19.63 20.05
C LEU A 446 -6.87 20.98 19.99
N LYS A 447 -7.14 21.58 21.17
CA LYS A 447 -7.79 22.90 21.26
C LYS A 447 -6.90 24.05 20.81
N LYS A 448 -5.59 23.98 21.06
CA LYS A 448 -4.63 25.07 20.81
C LYS A 448 -4.47 25.45 19.33
N GLY A 449 -4.98 24.64 18.40
CA GLY A 449 -4.95 24.92 16.96
C GLY A 449 -3.55 24.79 16.35
N ASP A 450 -3.51 24.80 15.01
CA ASP A 450 -2.33 24.39 14.23
C ASP A 450 -1.48 25.59 13.78
N GLU A 451 -0.18 25.32 13.57
CA GLU A 451 0.74 26.27 12.97
C GLU A 451 0.79 26.04 11.45
N LEU A 452 0.22 26.98 10.70
CA LEU A 452 0.17 26.96 9.23
C LEU A 452 1.19 27.92 8.62
N ALA A 453 1.57 27.66 7.36
CA ALA A 453 2.48 28.53 6.61
C ALA A 453 1.95 29.98 6.55
N PRO A 454 2.85 30.99 6.48
CA PRO A 454 2.46 32.39 6.36
C PRO A 454 1.47 32.63 5.20
N GLY A 455 0.45 33.45 5.42
CA GLY A 455 -0.64 33.67 4.45
C GLY A 455 -1.70 32.56 4.32
N VAL A 456 -1.49 31.35 4.83
CA VAL A 456 -2.52 30.28 4.83
C VAL A 456 -3.46 30.43 6.02
N ILE A 457 -4.74 30.64 5.74
CA ILE A 457 -5.79 30.78 6.76
C ILE A 457 -6.24 29.39 7.24
N GLN A 458 -6.51 28.51 6.29
CA GLN A 458 -7.03 27.16 6.53
C GLN A 458 -6.45 26.20 5.49
N SER A 459 -6.16 24.97 5.92
CA SER A 459 -5.77 23.87 5.05
C SER A 459 -6.73 22.70 5.26
N ILE A 460 -7.30 22.18 4.18
CA ILE A 460 -8.20 21.03 4.21
C ILE A 460 -7.54 19.88 3.46
N LYS A 461 -7.50 18.72 4.11
CA LYS A 461 -7.04 17.46 3.53
C LYS A 461 -8.21 16.51 3.43
N VAL A 462 -8.44 15.98 2.24
CA VAL A 462 -9.50 15.01 1.95
C VAL A 462 -8.83 13.68 1.63
N PHE A 463 -9.22 12.62 2.35
CA PHE A 463 -8.72 11.27 2.12
C PHE A 463 -9.76 10.46 1.36
N ILE A 464 -9.37 9.94 0.21
CA ILE A 464 -10.23 9.18 -0.70
C ILE A 464 -9.71 7.75 -0.72
N ALA A 465 -10.52 6.80 -0.27
CA ALA A 465 -10.20 5.38 -0.40
C ALA A 465 -10.77 4.83 -1.71
N MET A 466 -9.87 4.29 -2.54
CA MET A 466 -10.15 3.63 -3.79
C MET A 466 -9.94 2.13 -3.62
N LYS A 467 -10.89 1.33 -4.12
CA LYS A 467 -10.70 -0.12 -4.29
C LYS A 467 -10.25 -0.37 -5.72
N ARG A 468 -9.05 -0.91 -5.88
CA ARG A 468 -8.49 -1.24 -7.20
C ARG A 468 -8.45 -2.73 -7.41
N LYS A 469 -9.36 -3.22 -8.25
CA LYS A 469 -9.38 -4.62 -8.70
C LYS A 469 -8.21 -4.88 -9.65
N LEU A 470 -7.96 -6.14 -9.95
CA LEU A 470 -7.00 -6.52 -10.98
C LEU A 470 -7.61 -6.26 -12.36
N SER A 471 -6.87 -5.56 -13.23
CA SER A 471 -7.31 -5.23 -14.59
C SER A 471 -6.28 -5.63 -15.64
N VAL A 472 -6.70 -5.64 -16.91
CA VAL A 472 -5.78 -5.87 -18.04
C VAL A 472 -4.77 -4.72 -18.10
N GLY A 473 -3.48 -5.06 -18.18
CA GLY A 473 -2.37 -4.12 -18.12
C GLY A 473 -1.70 -4.01 -16.74
N ASP A 474 -2.32 -4.53 -15.69
CA ASP A 474 -1.68 -4.60 -14.37
C ASP A 474 -0.50 -5.59 -14.37
N LYS A 475 0.50 -5.28 -13.55
CA LYS A 475 1.70 -6.10 -13.42
C LYS A 475 1.61 -7.03 -12.22
N VAL A 476 1.81 -8.32 -12.46
CA VAL A 476 1.83 -9.39 -11.44
C VAL A 476 3.20 -10.07 -11.50
N SER A 477 3.65 -10.64 -10.39
CA SER A 477 4.91 -11.36 -10.33
C SER A 477 4.87 -12.49 -9.29
N GLY A 478 5.58 -13.58 -9.56
CA GLY A 478 5.98 -14.53 -8.52
C GLY A 478 7.26 -14.09 -7.81
N ARG A 479 7.73 -14.91 -6.86
CA ARG A 479 8.96 -14.66 -6.09
C ARG A 479 10.25 -14.96 -6.86
N HIS A 480 10.16 -15.75 -7.93
CA HIS A 480 11.29 -16.24 -8.73
C HIS A 480 11.66 -15.32 -9.91
N GLY A 481 11.33 -14.02 -9.83
CA GLY A 481 11.62 -13.03 -10.88
C GLY A 481 10.82 -13.22 -12.18
N ASN A 482 9.74 -14.01 -12.12
CA ASN A 482 8.75 -14.22 -13.19
C ASN A 482 7.69 -13.11 -13.15
N LYS A 483 8.02 -11.96 -13.75
CA LYS A 483 7.07 -10.86 -13.96
C LYS A 483 6.19 -11.12 -15.16
N GLY A 484 4.97 -10.62 -15.12
CA GLY A 484 4.13 -10.55 -16.29
C GLY A 484 3.06 -9.47 -16.22
N ILE A 485 2.50 -9.17 -17.38
CA ILE A 485 1.39 -8.22 -17.53
C ILE A 485 0.12 -9.03 -17.77
N VAL A 486 -0.96 -8.73 -17.05
CA VAL A 486 -2.25 -9.35 -17.31
C VAL A 486 -2.72 -8.93 -18.70
N ALA A 487 -2.73 -9.87 -19.64
CA ALA A 487 -3.12 -9.59 -21.03
C ALA A 487 -4.61 -9.82 -21.28
N LYS A 488 -5.17 -10.84 -20.64
CA LYS A 488 -6.60 -11.15 -20.75
C LYS A 488 -7.14 -11.73 -19.46
N ILE A 489 -8.34 -11.27 -19.12
CA ILE A 489 -9.19 -11.87 -18.10
C ILE A 489 -10.15 -12.80 -18.85
N VAL A 490 -10.11 -14.08 -18.54
CA VAL A 490 -10.87 -15.13 -19.26
C VAL A 490 -12.02 -15.62 -18.36
N PRO A 491 -13.24 -15.80 -18.90
CA PRO A 491 -14.35 -16.40 -18.16
C PRO A 491 -14.00 -17.77 -17.58
N GLU A 492 -14.65 -18.17 -16.50
CA GLU A 492 -14.31 -19.41 -15.77
C GLU A 492 -14.64 -20.67 -16.58
N GLU A 493 -15.66 -20.59 -17.43
CA GLU A 493 -16.05 -21.62 -18.39
C GLU A 493 -14.95 -21.91 -19.41
N ASP A 494 -14.26 -20.87 -19.88
CA ASP A 494 -13.27 -20.94 -20.96
C ASP A 494 -11.87 -21.36 -20.48
N MET A 495 -11.62 -21.32 -19.16
CA MET A 495 -10.33 -21.68 -18.59
C MET A 495 -10.06 -23.19 -18.71
N PRO A 496 -8.80 -23.61 -18.90
CA PRO A 496 -8.43 -25.02 -18.81
C PRO A 496 -8.89 -25.64 -17.49
N ARG A 497 -9.42 -26.86 -17.54
CA ARG A 497 -9.99 -27.55 -16.38
C ARG A 497 -9.20 -28.79 -16.01
N LEU A 498 -9.06 -28.98 -14.71
CA LEU A 498 -8.57 -30.21 -14.12
C LEU A 498 -9.59 -31.36 -14.31
N PRO A 499 -9.17 -32.63 -14.14
CA PRO A 499 -10.07 -33.78 -14.26
C PRO A 499 -11.23 -33.81 -13.27
N ASP A 500 -11.12 -33.08 -12.15
CA ASP A 500 -12.18 -32.88 -11.16
C ASP A 500 -13.21 -31.80 -11.60
N GLY A 501 -12.97 -31.14 -12.74
CA GLY A 501 -13.80 -30.06 -13.27
C GLY A 501 -13.41 -28.66 -12.80
N SER A 502 -12.44 -28.54 -11.89
CA SER A 502 -11.98 -27.25 -11.34
C SER A 502 -11.22 -26.44 -12.41
N PRO A 503 -11.56 -25.17 -12.67
CA PRO A 503 -10.82 -24.34 -13.61
C PRO A 503 -9.49 -23.86 -13.00
N VAL A 504 -8.45 -23.82 -13.82
CA VAL A 504 -7.17 -23.17 -13.50
C VAL A 504 -7.39 -21.67 -13.30
N GLU A 505 -6.63 -21.06 -12.40
CA GLU A 505 -6.79 -19.65 -12.03
C GLU A 505 -5.85 -18.73 -12.81
N ILE A 506 -4.61 -19.18 -13.09
CA ILE A 506 -3.64 -18.46 -13.91
C ILE A 506 -2.98 -19.41 -14.91
N VAL A 507 -2.80 -18.95 -16.16
CA VAL A 507 -1.99 -19.68 -17.15
C VAL A 507 -0.70 -18.91 -17.43
N LEU A 508 0.43 -19.60 -17.24
CA LEU A 508 1.79 -19.08 -17.44
C LEU A 508 2.44 -19.74 -18.67
N ASN A 509 3.32 -19.00 -19.34
CA ASN A 509 4.03 -19.50 -20.49
C ASN A 509 5.23 -20.39 -20.06
N PRO A 510 5.28 -21.67 -20.46
CA PRO A 510 6.38 -22.56 -20.09
C PRO A 510 7.72 -22.14 -20.72
N LEU A 511 7.72 -21.45 -21.86
CA LEU A 511 8.95 -21.05 -22.58
C LEU A 511 9.78 -20.02 -21.80
N GLY A 512 9.14 -19.30 -20.86
CA GLY A 512 9.81 -18.33 -20.01
C GLY A 512 10.72 -18.96 -18.94
N VAL A 513 10.55 -20.25 -18.63
CA VAL A 513 11.32 -20.90 -17.55
C VAL A 513 12.72 -21.32 -18.01
N PRO A 514 12.91 -22.06 -19.13
CA PRO A 514 14.25 -22.50 -19.54
C PRO A 514 15.17 -21.34 -19.92
N SER A 515 14.63 -20.33 -20.61
CA SER A 515 15.41 -19.16 -21.07
C SER A 515 15.91 -18.29 -19.92
N ARG A 516 15.22 -18.32 -18.77
CA ARG A 516 15.54 -17.51 -17.59
C ARG A 516 16.19 -18.29 -16.46
N MET A 517 16.23 -19.62 -16.57
CA MET A 517 16.82 -20.53 -15.59
C MET A 517 16.32 -20.27 -14.16
N ASN A 518 15.01 -20.03 -14.01
CA ASN A 518 14.34 -19.91 -12.71
C ASN A 518 13.44 -21.12 -12.45
N VAL A 519 14.08 -22.28 -12.27
CA VAL A 519 13.41 -23.57 -12.08
C VAL A 519 12.73 -23.65 -10.72
N GLY A 520 13.13 -22.82 -9.75
CA GLY A 520 12.52 -22.74 -8.43
C GLY A 520 11.01 -22.56 -8.47
N GLN A 521 10.47 -21.82 -9.46
CA GLN A 521 9.02 -21.61 -9.60
C GLN A 521 8.25 -22.90 -9.91
N ILE A 522 8.87 -23.88 -10.60
CA ILE A 522 8.25 -25.18 -10.90
C ILE A 522 8.24 -26.04 -9.64
N LEU A 523 9.34 -26.01 -8.87
CA LEU A 523 9.44 -26.72 -7.60
C LEU A 523 8.45 -26.15 -6.57
N GLU A 524 8.31 -24.83 -6.51
CA GLU A 524 7.28 -24.14 -5.72
C GLU A 524 5.88 -24.60 -6.13
N THR A 525 5.61 -24.68 -7.43
CA THR A 525 4.30 -25.11 -7.96
C THR A 525 3.96 -26.55 -7.52
N HIS A 526 4.91 -27.47 -7.61
CA HIS A 526 4.72 -28.87 -7.19
C HIS A 526 4.54 -29.00 -5.68
N ALA A 527 5.43 -28.38 -4.89
CA ALA A 527 5.36 -28.41 -3.43
C ALA A 527 4.09 -27.73 -2.92
N GLY A 528 3.69 -26.61 -3.51
CA GLY A 528 2.47 -25.89 -3.19
C GLY A 528 1.22 -26.69 -3.50
N TRP A 529 1.22 -27.53 -4.55
CA TRP A 529 0.10 -28.42 -4.82
C TRP A 529 -0.07 -29.50 -3.76
N ALA A 530 1.02 -30.15 -3.36
CA ALA A 530 1.01 -31.10 -2.25
C ALA A 530 0.57 -30.42 -0.95
N ALA A 531 1.07 -29.21 -0.67
CA ALA A 531 0.74 -28.41 0.51
C ALA A 531 -0.76 -28.14 0.61
N HIS A 532 -1.36 -27.71 -0.51
CA HIS A 532 -2.78 -27.41 -0.59
C HIS A 532 -3.66 -28.64 -0.31
N VAL A 533 -3.36 -29.79 -0.94
CA VAL A 533 -4.15 -31.02 -0.78
C VAL A 533 -4.00 -31.62 0.62
N LEU A 534 -2.79 -31.57 1.20
CA LEU A 534 -2.52 -32.04 2.56
C LEU A 534 -2.99 -31.07 3.64
N ASN A 535 -3.37 -29.85 3.26
CA ASN A 535 -3.70 -28.74 4.17
C ASN A 535 -2.57 -28.47 5.20
N ARG A 536 -1.34 -28.38 4.69
CA ARG A 536 -0.11 -28.11 5.48
C ARG A 536 0.70 -27.00 4.83
N TRP A 537 1.48 -26.27 5.62
CA TRP A 537 2.46 -25.29 5.17
C TRP A 537 3.85 -25.91 5.23
N PHE A 538 4.69 -25.61 4.23
CA PHE A 538 6.05 -26.12 4.17
C PHE A 538 7.04 -24.97 4.20
N ASP A 539 8.06 -25.09 5.04
CA ASP A 539 9.23 -24.23 5.01
C ASP A 539 10.34 -24.92 4.22
N THR A 540 10.84 -24.24 3.19
CA THR A 540 12.05 -24.64 2.46
C THR A 540 13.12 -23.55 2.62
N PRO A 541 13.91 -23.60 3.71
CA PRO A 541 15.03 -22.70 3.94
C PRO A 541 15.97 -22.58 2.74
N VAL A 542 16.50 -21.37 2.52
CA VAL A 542 17.46 -21.09 1.45
C VAL A 542 18.75 -21.90 1.63
N PHE A 543 19.15 -22.65 0.59
CA PHE A 543 20.30 -23.58 0.59
C PHE A 543 20.21 -24.77 1.56
N ASP A 544 19.07 -24.96 2.22
CA ASP A 544 18.75 -26.08 3.12
C ASP A 544 17.27 -26.47 2.91
N GLY A 545 16.89 -26.56 1.64
CA GLY A 545 15.52 -26.72 1.19
C GLY A 545 15.11 -28.17 0.99
N VAL A 546 13.82 -28.36 0.70
CA VAL A 546 13.24 -29.68 0.41
C VAL A 546 13.78 -30.21 -0.91
N SER A 547 14.29 -31.43 -0.90
CA SER A 547 14.82 -32.07 -2.10
C SER A 547 13.71 -32.53 -3.07
N GLU A 548 14.03 -32.69 -4.36
CA GLU A 548 13.07 -33.20 -5.35
C GLU A 548 12.47 -34.57 -4.95
N GLY A 549 13.26 -35.44 -4.33
CA GLY A 549 12.80 -36.74 -3.85
C GLY A 549 11.73 -36.63 -2.75
N GLU A 550 11.88 -35.67 -1.85
CA GLU A 550 10.90 -35.37 -0.80
C GLU A 550 9.64 -34.73 -1.39
N ILE A 551 9.76 -33.83 -2.36
CA ILE A 551 8.60 -33.26 -3.07
C ILE A 551 7.79 -34.38 -3.74
N LYS A 552 8.44 -35.34 -4.39
CA LYS A 552 7.76 -36.51 -4.98
C LYS A 552 7.09 -37.38 -3.91
N ALA A 553 7.72 -37.56 -2.76
CA ALA A 553 7.11 -38.29 -1.63
C ALA A 553 5.87 -37.56 -1.10
N LEU A 554 5.91 -36.23 -0.99
CA LEU A 554 4.77 -35.40 -0.59
C LEU A 554 3.63 -35.46 -1.61
N LEU A 555 3.94 -35.41 -2.92
CA LEU A 555 2.94 -35.60 -3.97
C LEU A 555 2.28 -36.98 -3.87
N ARG A 556 3.08 -38.02 -3.62
CA ARG A 556 2.55 -39.39 -3.40
C ARG A 556 1.67 -39.48 -2.16
N GLU A 557 2.05 -38.86 -1.04
CA GLU A 557 1.23 -38.77 0.18
C GLU A 557 -0.10 -38.05 -0.10
N ALA A 558 -0.08 -37.00 -0.91
CA ALA A 558 -1.25 -36.24 -1.34
C ALA A 558 -2.15 -36.97 -2.36
N GLY A 559 -1.74 -38.13 -2.89
CA GLY A 559 -2.45 -38.83 -3.95
C GLY A 559 -2.35 -38.14 -5.33
N LEU A 560 -1.35 -37.29 -5.52
CA LEU A 560 -1.06 -36.56 -6.75
C LEU A 560 0.03 -37.27 -7.57
N PRO A 561 0.11 -37.04 -8.90
CA PRO A 561 1.16 -37.62 -9.73
C PRO A 561 2.54 -37.08 -9.36
N GLU A 562 3.53 -37.96 -9.25
CA GLU A 562 4.93 -37.60 -8.91
C GLU A 562 5.59 -36.70 -9.97
N SER A 563 5.06 -36.68 -11.20
CA SER A 563 5.51 -35.78 -12.27
C SER A 563 5.08 -34.32 -12.06
N GLY A 564 4.08 -34.07 -11.19
CA GLY A 564 3.41 -32.77 -11.05
C GLY A 564 2.59 -32.38 -12.29
N LYS A 565 2.34 -33.33 -13.19
CA LYS A 565 1.60 -33.12 -14.43
C LYS A 565 0.28 -33.87 -14.43
N VAL A 566 -0.75 -33.27 -15.00
CA VAL A 566 -2.07 -33.88 -15.16
C VAL A 566 -2.66 -33.60 -16.54
N PRO A 567 -3.54 -34.48 -17.04
CA PRO A 567 -4.38 -34.17 -18.18
C PRO A 567 -5.28 -32.97 -17.86
N LEU A 568 -5.31 -32.00 -18.77
CA LEU A 568 -6.22 -30.85 -18.72
C LEU A 568 -7.23 -30.94 -19.87
N TYR A 569 -8.40 -30.35 -19.65
CA TYR A 569 -9.46 -30.20 -20.66
C TYR A 569 -9.56 -28.74 -21.10
N ASP A 570 -9.71 -28.47 -22.40
CA ASP A 570 -10.01 -27.12 -22.89
C ASP A 570 -11.42 -26.74 -22.42
N GLY A 571 -11.54 -25.62 -21.69
CA GLY A 571 -12.85 -25.14 -21.22
C GLY A 571 -13.80 -24.75 -22.35
N ILE A 572 -13.27 -24.43 -23.52
CA ILE A 572 -14.06 -23.95 -24.66
C ILE A 572 -14.59 -25.10 -25.52
N SER A 573 -13.74 -26.08 -25.87
CA SER A 573 -14.17 -27.22 -26.70
C SER A 573 -14.61 -28.42 -25.87
N GLY A 574 -14.13 -28.55 -24.64
CA GLY A 574 -14.29 -29.74 -23.81
C GLY A 574 -13.33 -30.88 -24.13
N ASP A 575 -12.45 -30.70 -25.13
CA ASP A 575 -11.50 -31.73 -25.55
C ASP A 575 -10.33 -31.82 -24.58
N LEU A 576 -9.73 -33.00 -24.50
CA LEU A 576 -8.51 -33.22 -23.74
C LEU A 576 -7.30 -32.64 -24.48
N PHE A 577 -6.41 -31.95 -23.77
CA PHE A 577 -5.12 -31.55 -24.35
C PHE A 577 -4.22 -32.77 -24.61
N ASP A 578 -3.48 -32.74 -25.73
CA ASP A 578 -2.66 -33.88 -26.18
C ASP A 578 -1.55 -34.29 -25.19
N GLN A 579 -1.05 -33.34 -24.40
CA GLN A 579 0.02 -33.56 -23.42
C GLN A 579 -0.44 -33.17 -22.02
N GLU A 580 0.05 -33.91 -21.03
CA GLU A 580 -0.12 -33.54 -19.63
C GLU A 580 0.63 -32.24 -19.32
N VAL A 581 -0.04 -31.37 -18.56
CA VAL A 581 0.45 -30.03 -18.24
C VAL A 581 0.86 -29.98 -16.77
N THR A 582 1.94 -29.26 -16.48
CA THR A 582 2.34 -28.97 -15.09
C THR A 582 1.33 -28.02 -14.47
N VAL A 583 0.72 -28.46 -13.37
CA VAL A 583 -0.28 -27.70 -12.60
C VAL A 583 0.15 -27.67 -11.15
N GLY A 584 -0.25 -26.64 -10.40
CA GLY A 584 -0.08 -26.59 -8.97
C GLY A 584 -0.28 -25.19 -8.40
N TYR A 585 0.03 -25.01 -7.12
CA TYR A 585 -0.14 -23.71 -6.46
C TYR A 585 1.19 -22.95 -6.41
N ILE A 586 1.17 -21.72 -6.94
CA ILE A 586 2.31 -20.80 -6.91
C ILE A 586 1.94 -19.53 -6.16
N TYR A 587 2.89 -18.92 -5.44
CA TYR A 587 2.66 -17.67 -4.73
C TYR A 587 2.83 -16.46 -5.65
N MET A 588 1.74 -15.73 -5.90
CA MET A 588 1.71 -14.58 -6.81
C MET A 588 1.40 -13.28 -6.07
N MET A 589 2.07 -12.21 -6.49
CA MET A 589 1.96 -10.87 -5.91
C MET A 589 1.51 -9.86 -6.97
N LYS A 590 0.62 -8.94 -6.58
CA LYS A 590 0.26 -7.77 -7.38
C LYS A 590 1.26 -6.65 -7.11
N LEU A 591 1.91 -6.12 -8.15
CA LEU A 591 2.89 -5.05 -8.00
C LEU A 591 2.20 -3.67 -8.05
N TYR A 592 2.85 -2.64 -7.49
CA TYR A 592 2.31 -1.25 -7.47
C TYR A 592 2.22 -0.61 -8.86
N HIS A 593 2.67 -1.30 -9.90
CA HIS A 593 2.62 -0.86 -11.29
C HIS A 593 1.24 -1.13 -11.89
N LEU A 594 0.28 -0.28 -11.52
CA LEU A 594 -1.11 -0.36 -11.97
C LEU A 594 -1.31 0.38 -13.30
N VAL A 595 -2.18 -0.14 -14.15
CA VAL A 595 -2.44 0.46 -15.48
C VAL A 595 -3.10 1.83 -15.38
N ASP A 596 -4.03 2.00 -14.43
CA ASP A 596 -4.78 3.25 -14.24
C ASP A 596 -3.87 4.44 -13.86
N ASP A 597 -2.75 4.16 -13.19
CA ASP A 597 -1.77 5.19 -12.87
C ASP A 597 -0.92 5.57 -14.08
N LYS A 598 -0.73 4.65 -15.03
CA LYS A 598 0.12 4.80 -16.21
C LYS A 598 -0.60 5.35 -17.43
N ILE A 599 -1.91 5.12 -17.54
CA ILE A 599 -2.68 5.66 -18.67
C ILE A 599 -2.66 7.20 -18.60
N HIS A 600 -2.29 7.81 -19.71
CA HIS A 600 -2.22 9.26 -19.86
C HIS A 600 -2.45 9.63 -21.31
N ALA A 601 -3.40 10.52 -21.54
CA ALA A 601 -3.73 11.05 -22.85
C ALA A 601 -3.93 12.56 -22.77
N ARG A 602 -3.47 13.26 -23.80
CA ARG A 602 -3.57 14.72 -23.92
C ARG A 602 -3.99 15.06 -25.34
N SER A 603 -5.00 15.91 -25.46
CA SER A 603 -5.31 16.63 -26.70
C SER A 603 -4.69 18.02 -26.65
N THR A 604 -5.23 18.89 -25.82
CA THR A 604 -4.71 20.22 -25.48
C THR A 604 -4.50 20.32 -23.97
N GLY A 605 -3.75 21.31 -23.51
CA GLY A 605 -3.45 21.45 -22.09
C GLY A 605 -2.62 22.70 -21.80
N PRO A 606 -2.12 22.85 -20.58
CA PRO A 606 -1.28 23.98 -20.23
C PRO A 606 0.08 23.92 -20.96
N TYR A 607 0.65 25.10 -21.14
CA TYR A 607 1.92 25.35 -21.80
C TYR A 607 2.88 26.07 -20.86
N SER A 608 4.17 25.85 -21.06
CA SER A 608 5.24 26.56 -20.38
C SER A 608 5.20 28.05 -20.73
N LEU A 609 5.36 28.91 -19.71
CA LEU A 609 5.41 30.36 -19.92
C LEU A 609 6.59 30.78 -20.81
N ILE A 610 7.74 30.13 -20.63
CA ILE A 610 9.00 30.51 -21.28
C ILE A 610 9.08 29.90 -22.68
N THR A 611 9.00 28.58 -22.77
CA THR A 611 9.24 27.86 -24.02
C THR A 611 8.00 27.70 -24.89
N GLN A 612 6.81 28.04 -24.38
CA GLN A 612 5.52 27.82 -25.04
C GLN A 612 5.23 26.36 -25.41
N GLN A 613 6.01 25.41 -24.91
CA GLN A 613 5.83 23.98 -25.12
C GLN A 613 4.77 23.40 -24.16
N PRO A 614 4.10 22.31 -24.53
CA PRO A 614 3.33 21.48 -23.61
C PRO A 614 4.08 21.22 -22.30
N LEU A 615 3.43 21.44 -21.15
CA LEU A 615 4.02 21.05 -19.87
C LEU A 615 4.30 19.53 -19.83
N GLY A 616 5.20 19.10 -18.95
CA GLY A 616 5.57 17.70 -18.79
C GLY A 616 4.79 17.01 -17.66
N GLY A 617 4.47 15.72 -17.86
CA GLY A 617 3.95 14.85 -16.80
C GLY A 617 2.42 14.87 -16.61
N LYS A 618 1.89 13.73 -16.13
CA LYS A 618 0.45 13.49 -15.97
C LYS A 618 -0.24 14.48 -15.04
N ALA A 619 0.41 14.87 -13.94
CA ALA A 619 -0.15 15.79 -12.95
C ALA A 619 -0.48 17.19 -13.51
N GLN A 620 0.23 17.61 -14.56
CA GLN A 620 0.01 18.89 -15.24
C GLN A 620 -0.72 18.72 -16.58
N PHE A 621 -1.31 17.54 -16.82
CA PHE A 621 -1.89 17.19 -18.11
C PHE A 621 -0.90 17.39 -19.27
N GLY A 622 0.34 16.96 -19.05
CA GLY A 622 1.48 17.23 -19.90
C GLY A 622 1.53 16.44 -21.21
N GLY A 623 2.33 16.88 -22.17
CA GLY A 623 2.56 16.17 -23.43
C GLY A 623 3.62 15.06 -23.29
N GLN A 624 3.60 14.10 -24.21
CA GLN A 624 4.71 13.17 -24.40
C GLN A 624 5.91 13.89 -24.99
N ARG A 625 7.11 13.51 -24.57
CA ARG A 625 8.34 14.02 -25.16
C ARG A 625 8.59 13.31 -26.49
N PHE A 626 8.66 14.08 -27.57
CA PHE A 626 9.14 13.64 -28.86
C PHE A 626 10.61 14.06 -28.99
N GLY A 627 11.53 13.11 -28.92
CA GLY A 627 12.97 13.35 -28.86
C GLY A 627 13.66 13.22 -30.21
N GLU A 628 14.98 13.38 -30.18
CA GLU A 628 15.85 13.31 -31.35
C GLU A 628 15.77 11.94 -32.05
N MET A 629 15.73 10.83 -31.29
CA MET A 629 15.62 9.50 -31.86
C MET A 629 14.29 9.28 -32.60
N GLU A 630 13.19 9.83 -32.09
CA GLU A 630 11.89 9.76 -32.77
C GLU A 630 11.83 10.67 -34.01
N VAL A 631 12.53 11.80 -34.00
CA VAL A 631 12.73 12.66 -35.19
C VAL A 631 13.45 11.88 -36.29
N TRP A 632 14.58 11.25 -35.99
CA TRP A 632 15.33 10.44 -36.96
C TRP A 632 14.49 9.30 -37.54
N ALA A 633 13.62 8.70 -36.74
CA ALA A 633 12.70 7.67 -37.23
C ALA A 633 11.76 8.24 -38.31
N LEU A 634 11.17 9.42 -38.11
CA LEU A 634 10.30 10.06 -39.11
C LEU A 634 11.08 10.54 -40.36
N GLU A 635 12.30 11.04 -40.18
CA GLU A 635 13.19 11.41 -41.28
C GLU A 635 13.53 10.22 -42.16
N ALA A 636 13.83 9.05 -41.56
CA ALA A 636 14.11 7.82 -42.28
C ALA A 636 12.93 7.33 -43.13
N TYR A 637 11.69 7.57 -42.68
CA TYR A 637 10.49 7.29 -43.48
C TYR A 637 10.19 8.35 -44.55
N GLY A 638 10.89 9.50 -44.54
CA GLY A 638 10.56 10.64 -45.39
C GLY A 638 9.24 11.33 -45.01
N ALA A 639 8.78 11.17 -43.76
CA ALA A 639 7.51 11.70 -43.27
C ALA A 639 7.61 13.20 -42.89
N ALA A 640 8.00 14.04 -43.85
CA ALA A 640 8.33 15.45 -43.64
C ALA A 640 7.18 16.28 -43.03
N TYR A 641 5.94 16.10 -43.52
CA TYR A 641 4.77 16.82 -42.98
C TYR A 641 4.42 16.41 -41.56
N THR A 642 4.50 15.11 -41.24
CA THR A 642 4.27 14.61 -39.88
C THR A 642 5.31 15.16 -38.92
N LEU A 643 6.58 15.18 -39.33
CA LEU A 643 7.66 15.76 -38.54
C LEU A 643 7.46 17.27 -38.34
N GLN A 644 7.12 18.00 -39.40
CA GLN A 644 6.86 19.43 -39.34
C GLN A 644 5.72 19.74 -38.38
N GLU A 645 4.61 18.98 -38.42
CA GLU A 645 3.47 19.13 -37.51
C GLU A 645 3.86 18.90 -36.05
N MET A 646 4.64 17.84 -35.77
CA MET A 646 5.10 17.49 -34.42
C MET A 646 6.01 18.58 -33.82
N LEU A 647 6.88 19.17 -34.63
CA LEU A 647 7.84 20.19 -34.19
C LEU A 647 7.27 21.62 -34.13
N THR A 648 6.09 21.86 -34.71
CA THR A 648 5.48 23.21 -34.79
C THR A 648 4.14 23.27 -34.05
N VAL A 649 3.05 23.00 -34.75
CA VAL A 649 1.65 23.22 -34.32
C VAL A 649 1.23 22.32 -33.17
N LYS A 650 1.86 21.14 -32.98
CA LYS A 650 1.63 20.28 -31.81
C LYS A 650 2.50 20.65 -30.60
N SER A 651 3.43 21.57 -30.77
CA SER A 651 4.41 21.98 -29.76
C SER A 651 4.25 23.47 -29.43
N ASP A 652 5.12 24.32 -29.99
CA ASP A 652 5.43 25.68 -29.54
C ASP A 652 5.10 26.76 -30.58
N ASP A 653 4.47 26.42 -31.70
CA ASP A 653 3.85 27.42 -32.59
C ASP A 653 2.53 27.91 -31.99
N VAL A 654 2.56 29.10 -31.37
CA VAL A 654 1.44 29.70 -30.63
C VAL A 654 0.25 30.02 -31.53
N GLU A 655 0.50 30.57 -32.71
CA GLU A 655 -0.56 30.92 -33.64
C GLU A 655 -1.04 29.69 -34.42
N GLY A 656 -0.11 28.85 -34.88
CA GLY A 656 -0.41 27.67 -35.66
C GLY A 656 -1.27 26.66 -34.89
N ARG A 657 -1.01 26.47 -33.58
CA ARG A 657 -1.82 25.57 -32.75
C ARG A 657 -3.27 26.04 -32.55
N ALA A 658 -3.51 27.36 -32.53
CA ALA A 658 -4.86 27.90 -32.44
C ALA A 658 -5.60 27.73 -33.77
N LYS A 659 -4.94 28.07 -34.88
CA LYS A 659 -5.48 27.94 -36.24
C LYS A 659 -5.80 26.48 -36.58
N ILE A 660 -4.92 25.53 -36.26
CA ILE A 660 -5.16 24.11 -36.53
C ILE A 660 -6.32 23.56 -35.70
N TYR A 661 -6.46 24.00 -34.44
CA TYR A 661 -7.60 23.59 -33.62
C TYR A 661 -8.93 24.07 -34.22
N GLU A 662 -8.99 25.34 -34.64
CA GLU A 662 -10.15 25.86 -35.36
C GLU A 662 -10.42 25.14 -36.67
N ALA A 663 -9.39 24.84 -37.44
CA ALA A 663 -9.50 24.13 -38.72
C ALA A 663 -10.08 22.73 -38.51
N ILE A 664 -9.55 21.97 -37.54
CA ILE A 664 -10.06 20.64 -37.18
C ILE A 664 -11.54 20.71 -36.77
N VAL A 665 -11.94 21.71 -35.98
CA VAL A 665 -13.35 21.89 -35.56
C VAL A 665 -14.25 22.24 -36.76
N LYS A 666 -13.75 23.03 -37.70
CA LYS A 666 -14.46 23.41 -38.94
C LYS A 666 -14.48 22.30 -39.99
N GLY A 667 -13.64 21.26 -39.83
CA GLY A 667 -13.44 20.21 -40.83
C GLY A 667 -12.55 20.64 -41.99
N ASP A 668 -11.79 21.73 -41.84
CA ASP A 668 -10.79 22.19 -42.80
C ASP A 668 -9.42 21.60 -42.45
N LEU A 669 -8.71 21.09 -43.46
CA LEU A 669 -7.41 20.42 -43.29
C LEU A 669 -6.26 21.28 -43.81
N GLU A 670 -6.54 22.45 -44.40
CA GLU A 670 -5.48 23.35 -44.85
C GLU A 670 -4.96 24.21 -43.69
N PHE A 671 -3.68 24.02 -43.34
CA PHE A 671 -2.98 24.90 -42.43
C PHE A 671 -1.52 25.08 -42.84
N THR A 672 -0.98 26.26 -42.57
CA THR A 672 0.42 26.60 -42.80
C THR A 672 1.13 26.76 -41.45
N PRO A 673 2.14 25.91 -41.15
CA PRO A 673 2.95 26.05 -39.95
C PRO A 673 3.70 27.38 -39.92
N GLY A 674 3.80 27.98 -38.73
CA GLY A 674 4.63 29.14 -38.45
C GLY A 674 6.05 28.76 -38.01
N LEU A 675 6.77 29.75 -37.48
CA LEU A 675 8.08 29.56 -36.86
C LEU A 675 7.90 29.11 -35.40
N PRO A 676 8.57 28.05 -34.94
CA PRO A 676 8.54 27.64 -33.54
C PRO A 676 9.04 28.73 -32.59
N GLU A 677 8.39 28.88 -31.43
CA GLU A 677 8.80 29.88 -30.44
C GLU A 677 10.17 29.58 -29.84
N SER A 678 10.58 28.32 -29.76
CA SER A 678 11.94 27.94 -29.36
C SER A 678 13.04 28.57 -30.23
N VAL A 679 12.79 28.74 -31.53
CA VAL A 679 13.73 29.42 -32.44
C VAL A 679 13.73 30.93 -32.16
N ASN A 680 12.57 31.54 -31.90
CA ASN A 680 12.49 32.94 -31.50
C ASN A 680 13.26 33.20 -30.21
N VAL A 681 13.09 32.35 -29.19
CA VAL A 681 13.81 32.43 -27.93
C VAL A 681 15.32 32.33 -28.17
N LEU A 682 15.77 31.36 -28.98
CA LEU A 682 17.19 31.21 -29.33
C LEU A 682 17.75 32.48 -30.01
N ILE A 683 17.04 33.06 -30.97
CA ILE A 683 17.47 34.30 -31.64
C ILE A 683 17.61 35.43 -30.62
N ARG A 684 16.65 35.57 -29.70
CA ARG A 684 16.69 36.61 -28.64
C ARG A 684 17.83 36.37 -27.65
N GLU A 685 18.10 35.12 -27.28
CA GLU A 685 19.22 34.76 -26.42
C GLU A 685 20.56 35.09 -27.11
N LEU A 686 20.73 34.78 -28.39
CA LEU A 686 21.94 35.15 -29.14
C LEU A 686 22.09 36.67 -29.29
N GLN A 687 21.01 37.39 -29.57
CA GLN A 687 21.01 38.86 -29.61
C GLN A 687 21.35 39.49 -28.24
N SER A 688 20.95 38.86 -27.14
CA SER A 688 21.29 39.31 -25.79
C SER A 688 22.79 39.19 -25.48
N LEU A 689 23.50 38.30 -26.19
CA LEU A 689 24.96 38.17 -26.17
C LEU A 689 25.66 39.18 -27.10
N CYS A 690 24.91 40.17 -27.63
CA CYS A 690 25.37 41.16 -28.61
C CYS A 690 25.80 40.56 -29.96
N LEU A 691 25.29 39.37 -30.32
CA LEU A 691 25.46 38.80 -31.66
C LEU A 691 24.36 39.34 -32.58
N ASN A 692 24.72 39.83 -33.77
CA ASN A 692 23.72 40.24 -34.76
C ASN A 692 23.20 39.01 -35.51
N VAL A 693 21.97 38.60 -35.21
CA VAL A 693 21.28 37.46 -35.84
C VAL A 693 19.96 37.95 -36.41
N GLU A 694 19.78 37.82 -37.72
CA GLU A 694 18.58 38.22 -38.45
C GLU A 694 18.15 37.12 -39.41
N LEU A 695 16.84 37.00 -39.67
CA LEU A 695 16.30 36.10 -40.68
C LEU A 695 16.30 36.82 -42.03
N GLU A 696 17.23 36.46 -42.92
CA GLU A 696 17.25 37.00 -44.27
C GLU A 696 16.13 36.41 -45.13
N LYS A 697 15.40 37.27 -45.85
CA LYS A 697 14.52 36.83 -46.93
C LYS A 697 15.38 36.59 -48.17
N SER A 698 15.79 35.36 -48.43
CA SER A 698 16.32 35.01 -49.74
C SER A 698 15.19 35.12 -50.77
N GLY A 699 15.44 35.85 -51.86
CA GLY A 699 14.61 35.72 -53.06
C GLY A 699 14.66 34.25 -53.50
N LYS A 700 13.55 33.72 -54.04
CA LYS A 700 13.48 32.34 -54.58
C LYS A 700 14.57 32.13 -55.63
N GLU A 701 15.75 31.67 -55.24
CA GLU A 701 16.61 30.88 -56.11
C GLU A 701 16.15 29.42 -55.96
N GLU A 702 15.85 28.77 -57.09
CA GLU A 702 15.58 27.33 -57.16
C GLU A 702 16.86 26.54 -56.85
N ALA A 703 17.31 26.60 -55.60
CA ALA A 703 18.30 25.67 -55.09
C ALA A 703 17.58 24.42 -54.62
N LEU A 704 17.75 23.31 -55.36
CA LEU A 704 17.33 22.00 -54.86
C LEU A 704 18.14 21.66 -53.58
N PRO A 705 17.53 20.98 -52.60
CA PRO A 705 17.99 20.90 -51.20
C PRO A 705 19.30 20.11 -50.96
N TRP A 706 19.97 19.65 -52.01
CA TRP A 706 21.26 18.98 -51.95
C TRP A 706 22.14 19.58 -53.04
N GLY A 707 23.19 20.30 -52.64
CA GLY A 707 24.16 21.00 -53.50
C GLY A 707 25.02 20.07 -54.37
N ILE A 708 24.38 19.23 -55.18
CA ILE A 708 24.97 18.44 -56.24
C ILE A 708 24.39 18.97 -57.55
N GLU A 709 25.20 19.70 -58.32
CA GLU A 709 24.87 19.99 -59.72
C GLU A 709 24.87 18.66 -60.49
N LEU A 710 23.68 18.21 -60.93
CA LEU A 710 23.62 17.16 -61.93
C LEU A 710 24.23 17.72 -63.23
N PRO A 711 25.23 17.07 -63.82
CA PRO A 711 25.75 17.50 -65.10
C PRO A 711 24.60 17.45 -66.10
N GLN A 712 24.25 18.60 -66.68
CA GLN A 712 23.27 18.68 -67.75
C GLN A 712 23.70 17.69 -68.85
N ALA A 713 22.91 16.63 -69.02
CA ALA A 713 23.05 15.77 -70.18
C ALA A 713 22.80 16.65 -71.40
N LYS A 714 23.88 17.03 -72.10
CA LYS A 714 23.79 17.62 -73.41
C LYS A 714 23.06 16.60 -74.28
N GLY A 715 21.81 16.90 -74.59
CA GLY A 715 21.08 16.17 -75.60
C GLY A 715 21.86 16.24 -76.91
N GLU A 716 22.24 15.08 -77.43
CA GLU A 716 22.29 14.88 -78.86
C GLU A 716 21.17 13.90 -79.21
N ARG A 717 20.36 14.38 -80.16
CA ARG A 717 19.14 13.84 -80.79
C ARG A 717 18.89 12.34 -80.73
#